data_AF-A0AAE4ALR0-F1
#
_entry.id   AF-A0AAE4ALR0-F1
#
_cell.length_a   1.000
_cell.length_b   1.000
_cell.length_c   1.000
_cell.angle_alpha   90.00
_cell.angle_beta   90.00
_cell.angle_gamma   90.00
#
_symmetry.space_group_name_H-M   'P 1'
#
loop_
_entity.id
_entity.type
_entity.pdbx_description
1 polymer ?
#
loop_
_entity_poly.entity_id
_entity_poly.type
_entity_poly.pdbx_seq_one_letter_code
_entity_poly.pdbx_strand_id
1 'polypeptide(L)'
;MKRILALALFLGTISMSWSIPVDLLHCEFSRTSPPNMALSATPMDLTRTPLGWLVKIPQKGTTEPLRLPHDPWIRPRPVAVVLRAETLRGKAKFRLNMVDGHGRWYATGWQELTPGQDRIVVPLEGMPEGKGTCRLMNMVIDTEVTDSELLLKRLDVIFNRPAMEAVQWVMDTGDGMLPFYTNAPSFILRNSSDTPVTRQEKITFTDMYGSHYDVASDVDLAPYSEIRLTPPQTPPHIGVWYGPATDLAPRVMFAITPENGLATPANDEFDFAVDNHWINPAVVESMRYLGIRAARTIVGWERIQPKGPNDWSYRDFDARLDALSAVGIKMRDTLVFTPAWAAIDNPKQLRFPRNRRPRQDYWEKYVRAMVERYGDKVQFFELWNEPDLKGFVDFPVDEYITLCRSARRIAHEVNPRLKLASGGFATMSPSLDGGAPARFHEEVLRQAKDTFDLHSYHEHGYFPHFQQMVDQYFLPMRERCEVTVPWLASETAMHSANSTDFAQADCLFKKLLFSWARGAISYTWYGLCNNGYDLKYSEDNFGILDRFMSPKYIFAVYAAIVREYQTAKYQGQIQCPGAPWLFAFCTPKAVLLANWAATNSTASAIYAAYANASSATQLDLAGNGSNRATRQGVALFTVTGSGSTLVLQGATAVDKVKPVGVLNIPEAVSLNSNTNGQLTICNPWNDTVTCRISPRLSAGQSISGLPGDITLLANETRSLPFTLRCEQDATSLNIQCQFASHPTMDIAAPLQTTLVSENADFSRPPDFILDQYSQLVSSFEFDPASAATLWRGPNDLSAKVWIGLYADKLHIRAEVQDDRQVFSPEATNIWKGDSIQMALGFPGQQGHFELGAALDGQGLAIPDVWITPATYAIAALRQAMELHINREGSNTMYQLALPIASLGMKPARLREGFRFNFLVNDNDDGLTRKCYLRLAPGIGSAQTMDASPMIICK
;
A
#
# COMPACT_ATOMS: atom_id res chain seq x y z
N MET A 1 1.87 40.88 -50.40
CA MET A 1 3.32 41.09 -50.25
C MET A 1 3.81 40.25 -49.07
N LYS A 2 4.78 39.37 -49.36
CA LYS A 2 5.70 38.57 -48.52
C LYS A 2 5.79 38.93 -47.02
N ARG A 3 5.76 37.94 -46.12
CA ARG A 3 6.91 37.29 -45.42
C ARG A 3 6.43 36.33 -44.32
N ILE A 4 6.59 35.02 -44.52
CA ILE A 4 7.57 34.10 -43.88
C ILE A 4 7.12 33.60 -42.49
N LEU A 5 6.59 32.38 -42.51
CA LEU A 5 6.45 31.45 -41.38
C LEU A 5 7.85 31.09 -40.84
N ALA A 6 8.05 31.36 -39.55
CA ALA A 6 9.03 30.68 -38.71
C ALA A 6 8.42 30.63 -37.29
N LEU A 7 7.55 29.64 -37.05
CA LEU A 7 7.12 29.27 -35.71
C LEU A 7 7.46 27.79 -35.52
N ALA A 8 8.75 27.55 -35.31
CA ALA A 8 9.30 26.29 -34.87
C ALA A 8 10.21 26.63 -33.69
N LEU A 9 9.76 26.34 -32.47
CA LEU A 9 10.52 25.99 -31.26
C LEU A 9 9.64 26.23 -30.02
N PHE A 10 9.58 25.21 -29.15
CA PHE A 10 8.90 25.17 -27.84
C PHE A 10 7.38 24.92 -27.81
N LEU A 11 6.95 23.80 -28.41
CA LEU A 11 5.82 23.01 -27.90
C LEU A 11 6.28 21.57 -27.73
N GLY A 12 7.17 21.35 -26.75
CA GLY A 12 7.43 20.03 -26.21
C GLY A 12 6.21 19.59 -25.41
N THR A 13 5.24 19.00 -26.09
CA THR A 13 4.12 18.31 -25.45
C THR A 13 4.69 17.07 -24.75
N ILE A 14 4.91 17.19 -23.44
CA ILE A 14 5.15 16.05 -22.56
C ILE A 14 3.84 15.27 -22.52
N SER A 15 3.68 14.34 -23.46
CA SER A 15 2.63 13.34 -23.41
C SER A 15 3.05 12.29 -22.38
N MET A 16 2.46 12.35 -21.18
CA MET A 16 2.59 11.28 -20.19
C MET A 16 2.07 9.97 -20.81
N SER A 17 3.00 9.09 -21.17
CA SER A 17 2.70 7.77 -21.71
C SER A 17 2.69 6.71 -20.64
N TRP A 18 1.50 6.39 -20.11
CA TRP A 18 1.26 5.12 -19.43
C TRP A 18 1.46 3.98 -20.44
N SER A 19 2.59 3.30 -20.39
CA SER A 19 2.82 2.08 -21.15
C SER A 19 2.74 0.89 -20.19
N ILE A 20 1.76 0.00 -20.45
CA ILE A 20 1.65 -1.32 -19.85
C ILE A 20 2.44 -2.26 -20.77
N PRO A 21 3.44 -2.98 -20.26
CA PRO A 21 4.20 -3.89 -21.09
C PRO A 21 3.54 -5.27 -21.07
N VAL A 22 3.18 -5.70 -22.26
CA VAL A 22 2.43 -6.91 -22.55
C VAL A 22 3.45 -8.04 -22.73
N ASP A 23 4.05 -8.51 -21.62
CA ASP A 23 5.09 -9.55 -21.68
C ASP A 23 4.73 -10.86 -20.98
N LEU A 24 3.61 -10.88 -20.26
CA LEU A 24 3.03 -12.10 -19.71
C LEU A 24 1.59 -12.19 -20.18
N LEU A 25 1.43 -12.74 -21.38
CA LEU A 25 0.13 -13.15 -21.87
C LEU A 25 -0.31 -14.37 -21.05
N HIS A 26 -0.87 -14.12 -19.87
CA HIS A 26 -1.47 -15.15 -19.02
C HIS A 26 -2.77 -15.61 -19.69
N CYS A 27 -2.67 -16.59 -20.59
CA CYS A 27 -3.83 -17.10 -21.32
C CYS A 27 -4.83 -17.75 -20.36
N GLU A 28 -5.91 -17.06 -20.03
CA GLU A 28 -7.19 -17.72 -19.80
C GLU A 28 -7.88 -17.89 -21.15
N PHE A 29 -7.75 -19.09 -21.74
CA PHE A 29 -8.46 -19.42 -22.96
C PHE A 29 -9.95 -19.64 -22.64
N SER A 30 -10.79 -18.65 -22.92
CA SER A 30 -12.24 -18.85 -22.86
C SER A 30 -12.67 -19.81 -23.97
N ARG A 31 -13.46 -20.84 -23.65
CA ARG A 31 -14.11 -21.76 -24.62
C ARG A 31 -15.24 -21.11 -25.45
N THR A 32 -15.44 -19.80 -25.36
CA THR A 32 -16.59 -19.11 -25.98
C THR A 32 -16.19 -18.32 -27.21
N SER A 33 -16.56 -18.83 -28.38
CA SER A 33 -16.53 -18.13 -29.67
C SER A 33 -17.28 -16.78 -29.59
N PRO A 34 -16.81 -15.72 -30.25
CA PRO A 34 -17.63 -14.53 -30.44
C PRO A 34 -18.88 -14.91 -31.26
N PRO A 35 -20.05 -14.31 -30.98
CA PRO A 35 -21.33 -14.82 -31.47
C PRO A 35 -21.56 -14.76 -32.99
N ASN A 36 -20.63 -14.30 -33.84
CA ASN A 36 -20.90 -14.06 -35.26
C ASN A 36 -19.70 -14.28 -36.22
N MET A 37 -19.12 -15.49 -36.26
CA MET A 37 -18.39 -15.96 -37.44
C MET A 37 -18.61 -17.46 -37.62
N ALA A 38 -19.44 -17.82 -38.60
CA ALA A 38 -19.70 -19.20 -38.98
C ALA A 38 -18.53 -19.73 -39.84
N LEU A 39 -17.73 -20.65 -39.30
CA LEU A 39 -16.87 -21.54 -40.08
C LEU A 39 -16.77 -22.90 -39.38
N SER A 40 -16.62 -23.96 -40.18
CA SER A 40 -16.37 -25.35 -39.75
C SER A 40 -15.05 -25.44 -38.97
N ALA A 41 -15.11 -25.24 -37.66
CA ALA A 41 -13.92 -25.15 -36.82
C ALA A 41 -13.59 -26.49 -36.16
N THR A 42 -12.31 -26.83 -36.13
CA THR A 42 -11.78 -28.00 -35.44
C THR A 42 -11.67 -27.71 -33.93
N PRO A 43 -12.20 -28.58 -33.03
CA PRO A 43 -12.04 -28.42 -31.59
C PRO A 43 -10.57 -28.63 -31.17
N MET A 44 -10.17 -28.01 -30.06
CA MET A 44 -8.85 -28.19 -29.46
C MET A 44 -8.94 -28.39 -27.95
N ASP A 45 -8.05 -29.22 -27.41
CA ASP A 45 -7.89 -29.41 -25.97
C ASP A 45 -6.66 -28.65 -25.47
N LEU A 46 -6.86 -27.84 -24.45
CA LEU A 46 -5.83 -26.96 -23.88
C LEU A 46 -5.51 -27.42 -22.47
N THR A 47 -4.25 -27.77 -22.23
CA THR A 47 -3.75 -28.14 -20.91
C THR A 47 -2.56 -27.27 -20.55
N ARG A 48 -2.62 -26.60 -19.39
CA ARG A 48 -1.47 -25.84 -18.87
C ARG A 48 -0.40 -26.81 -18.37
N THR A 49 0.85 -26.57 -18.75
CA THR A 49 2.04 -27.27 -18.24
C THR A 49 3.05 -26.24 -17.69
N PRO A 50 4.10 -26.65 -16.96
CA PRO A 50 5.17 -25.73 -16.53
C PRO A 50 5.83 -25.00 -17.71
N LEU A 51 5.99 -25.70 -18.85
CA LEU A 51 6.70 -25.19 -20.03
C LEU A 51 5.83 -24.30 -20.95
N GLY A 52 4.51 -24.29 -20.79
CA GLY A 52 3.62 -23.59 -21.71
C GLY A 52 2.19 -24.11 -21.69
N TRP A 53 1.45 -23.88 -22.77
CA TRP A 53 0.15 -24.47 -23.03
C TRP A 53 0.31 -25.60 -24.04
N LEU A 54 0.00 -26.81 -23.60
CA LEU A 54 -0.14 -27.95 -24.50
C LEU A 54 -1.47 -27.83 -25.22
N VAL A 55 -1.42 -27.71 -26.54
CA VAL A 55 -2.58 -27.66 -27.42
C VAL A 55 -2.64 -28.96 -28.19
N LYS A 56 -3.71 -29.73 -27.97
CA LYS A 56 -4.00 -30.96 -28.73
C LYS A 56 -5.11 -30.68 -29.73
N ILE A 57 -4.85 -30.96 -30.99
CA ILE A 57 -5.75 -30.69 -32.10
C ILE A 57 -6.03 -32.03 -32.79
N PRO A 58 -7.13 -32.72 -32.44
CA PRO A 58 -7.39 -34.09 -32.90
C PRO A 58 -7.70 -34.17 -34.40
N GLN A 59 -8.29 -33.13 -35.00
CA GLN A 59 -8.65 -33.12 -36.42
C GLN A 59 -7.74 -32.17 -37.21
N LYS A 60 -7.58 -32.42 -38.51
CA LYS A 60 -6.89 -31.48 -39.39
C LYS A 60 -7.79 -30.29 -39.72
N GLY A 61 -7.21 -29.14 -40.03
CA GLY A 61 -7.90 -27.93 -40.48
C GLY A 61 -7.84 -26.78 -39.48
N THR A 62 -8.63 -25.74 -39.75
CA THR A 62 -8.62 -24.50 -38.98
C THR A 62 -9.37 -24.66 -37.66
N THR A 63 -8.72 -24.31 -36.57
CA THR A 63 -9.27 -24.36 -35.21
C THR A 63 -10.24 -23.23 -34.91
N GLU A 64 -11.02 -23.36 -33.82
CA GLU A 64 -11.74 -22.23 -33.22
C GLU A 64 -10.75 -21.12 -32.80
N PRO A 65 -11.13 -19.83 -32.84
CA PRO A 65 -10.21 -18.75 -32.44
C PRO A 65 -9.82 -18.86 -30.97
N LEU A 66 -8.53 -19.00 -30.73
CA LEU A 66 -7.92 -19.02 -29.41
C LEU A 66 -7.85 -17.58 -28.87
N ARG A 67 -8.78 -17.21 -27.99
CA ARG A 67 -8.82 -15.85 -27.42
C ARG A 67 -7.57 -15.56 -26.60
N LEU A 68 -7.02 -14.39 -26.80
CA LEU A 68 -5.88 -13.89 -26.04
C LEU A 68 -6.40 -12.97 -24.90
N PRO A 69 -5.68 -12.86 -23.77
CA PRO A 69 -6.05 -12.06 -22.62
C PRO A 69 -6.42 -10.63 -23.01
N HIS A 70 -7.39 -10.09 -22.28
CA HIS A 70 -7.89 -8.74 -22.49
C HIS A 70 -6.84 -7.70 -22.12
N ASP A 71 -6.06 -7.25 -23.10
CA ASP A 71 -5.20 -6.07 -22.97
C ASP A 71 -6.07 -4.78 -22.93
N PRO A 72 -5.79 -3.79 -22.07
CA PRO A 72 -6.23 -2.41 -22.33
C PRO A 72 -5.85 -1.95 -23.74
N TRP A 73 -6.54 -0.95 -24.28
CA TRP A 73 -6.25 -0.43 -25.63
C TRP A 73 -4.77 -0.03 -25.76
N ILE A 74 -4.00 -0.79 -26.54
CA ILE A 74 -2.54 -0.65 -26.67
C ILE A 74 -2.21 0.66 -27.38
N ARG A 75 -1.38 1.52 -26.78
CA ARG A 75 -0.76 2.69 -27.43
C ARG A 75 0.24 2.25 -28.52
N PRO A 76 0.66 3.14 -29.44
CA PRO A 76 0.85 2.98 -30.91
C PRO A 76 0.78 1.59 -31.57
N ARG A 77 0.82 1.54 -32.91
CA ARG A 77 0.83 0.29 -33.69
C ARG A 77 2.13 -0.51 -33.42
N PRO A 78 2.08 -1.79 -33.03
CA PRO A 78 3.26 -2.63 -32.93
C PRO A 78 3.82 -2.95 -34.31
N VAL A 79 5.13 -3.21 -34.35
CA VAL A 79 5.89 -3.53 -35.58
C VAL A 79 5.73 -5.01 -35.93
N ALA A 80 5.75 -5.88 -34.91
CA ALA A 80 5.63 -7.32 -35.07
C ALA A 80 5.03 -7.97 -33.82
N VAL A 81 4.60 -9.22 -33.96
CA VAL A 81 4.31 -10.12 -32.84
C VAL A 81 5.20 -11.35 -32.95
N VAL A 82 5.88 -11.73 -31.88
CA VAL A 82 6.73 -12.92 -31.84
C VAL A 82 6.06 -14.01 -31.01
N LEU A 83 5.64 -15.09 -31.66
CA LEU A 83 5.07 -16.27 -31.01
C LEU A 83 6.19 -17.26 -30.70
N ARG A 84 6.47 -17.54 -29.43
CA ARG A 84 7.30 -18.65 -28.97
C ARG A 84 6.44 -19.91 -28.87
N ALA A 85 6.71 -20.86 -29.74
CA ALA A 85 5.96 -22.10 -29.82
C ALA A 85 6.84 -23.23 -30.34
N GLU A 86 6.46 -24.45 -30.01
CA GLU A 86 7.14 -25.66 -30.47
C GLU A 86 6.11 -26.66 -30.99
N THR A 87 6.42 -27.27 -32.13
CA THR A 87 5.62 -28.36 -32.67
C THR A 87 6.13 -29.67 -32.07
N LEU A 88 5.37 -30.25 -31.14
CA LEU A 88 5.69 -31.55 -30.56
C LEU A 88 5.32 -32.69 -31.53
N ARG A 89 4.22 -32.49 -32.28
CA ARG A 89 3.72 -33.43 -33.29
C ARG A 89 2.94 -32.71 -34.37
N GLY A 90 3.18 -33.06 -35.63
CA GLY A 90 2.45 -32.53 -36.78
C GLY A 90 3.08 -31.28 -37.40
N LYS A 91 2.25 -30.43 -38.01
CA LYS A 91 2.62 -29.12 -38.57
C LYS A 91 1.49 -28.13 -38.34
N ALA A 92 1.84 -26.88 -38.04
CA ALA A 92 0.87 -25.84 -37.75
C ALA A 92 1.25 -24.50 -38.40
N LYS A 93 0.22 -23.78 -38.86
CA LYS A 93 0.30 -22.38 -39.27
C LYS A 93 -0.54 -21.53 -38.34
N PHE A 94 -0.08 -20.31 -38.11
CA PHE A 94 -0.67 -19.38 -37.17
C PHE A 94 -1.09 -18.11 -37.89
N ARG A 95 -2.22 -17.57 -37.47
CA ARG A 95 -2.72 -16.26 -37.89
C ARG A 95 -3.20 -15.50 -36.68
N LEU A 96 -2.90 -14.20 -36.63
CA LEU A 96 -3.35 -13.32 -35.56
C LEU A 96 -4.49 -12.44 -36.07
N ASN A 97 -5.49 -12.24 -35.23
CA ASN A 97 -6.58 -11.32 -35.48
C ASN A 97 -6.49 -10.14 -34.51
N MET A 98 -6.59 -8.94 -35.05
CA MET A 98 -6.45 -7.68 -34.33
C MET A 98 -7.63 -6.75 -34.65
N VAL A 99 -7.87 -5.77 -33.78
CA VAL A 99 -8.86 -4.71 -33.99
C VAL A 99 -8.22 -3.34 -33.75
N ASP A 100 -8.52 -2.35 -34.58
CA ASP A 100 -8.07 -0.96 -34.37
C ASP A 100 -8.97 -0.20 -33.37
N GLY A 101 -8.53 1.00 -32.94
CA GLY A 101 -9.30 1.89 -32.07
C GLY A 101 -10.69 2.32 -32.59
N HIS A 102 -11.02 2.00 -33.84
CA HIS A 102 -12.31 2.26 -34.47
C HIS A 102 -13.17 0.98 -34.65
N GLY A 103 -12.71 -0.16 -34.13
CA GLY A 103 -13.42 -1.44 -34.24
C GLY A 103 -13.22 -2.17 -35.57
N ARG A 104 -12.29 -1.75 -36.43
CA ARG A 104 -12.01 -2.43 -37.71
C ARG A 104 -11.07 -3.61 -37.49
N TRP A 105 -11.42 -4.76 -38.06
CA TRP A 105 -10.65 -5.99 -37.92
C TRP A 105 -9.53 -6.09 -38.95
N TYR A 106 -8.38 -6.58 -38.51
CA TYR A 106 -7.23 -6.93 -39.34
C TYR A 106 -6.77 -8.34 -39.01
N ALA A 107 -6.53 -9.17 -40.02
CA ALA A 107 -5.99 -10.51 -39.86
C ALA A 107 -4.63 -10.59 -40.57
N THR A 108 -3.62 -11.13 -39.89
CA THR A 108 -2.28 -11.27 -40.47
C THR A 108 -2.27 -12.32 -41.59
N GLY A 109 -1.20 -12.37 -42.37
CA GLY A 109 -0.89 -13.57 -43.16
C GLY A 109 -0.66 -14.79 -42.27
N TRP A 110 -0.86 -15.99 -42.82
CA TRP A 110 -0.50 -17.24 -42.16
C TRP A 110 1.02 -17.37 -42.06
N GLN A 111 1.50 -17.75 -40.88
CA GLN A 111 2.92 -17.98 -40.60
C GLN A 111 3.14 -19.42 -40.16
N GLU A 112 4.07 -20.13 -40.78
CA GLU A 112 4.34 -21.55 -40.50
C GLU A 112 5.33 -21.72 -39.34
N LEU A 113 5.05 -22.68 -38.45
CA LEU A 113 6.00 -23.15 -37.45
C LEU A 113 6.69 -24.41 -37.98
N THR A 114 7.90 -24.23 -38.49
CA THR A 114 8.69 -25.33 -39.06
C THR A 114 9.17 -26.27 -37.93
N PRO A 115 9.23 -27.59 -38.11
CA PRO A 115 9.83 -28.48 -37.11
C PRO A 115 11.25 -28.05 -36.73
N GLY A 116 11.54 -27.96 -35.42
CA GLY A 116 12.82 -27.48 -34.88
C GLY A 116 12.93 -25.96 -34.72
N GLN A 117 11.93 -25.20 -35.18
CA GLN A 117 11.80 -23.76 -34.93
C GLN A 117 11.13 -23.53 -33.56
N ASP A 118 11.64 -22.57 -32.80
CA ASP A 118 11.15 -22.23 -31.45
C ASP A 118 10.35 -20.92 -31.41
N ARG A 119 10.28 -20.21 -32.53
CA ARG A 119 9.63 -18.91 -32.65
C ARG A 119 9.11 -18.59 -34.05
N ILE A 120 8.04 -17.82 -34.13
CA ILE A 120 7.51 -17.23 -35.36
C ILE A 120 7.48 -15.72 -35.18
N VAL A 121 7.96 -14.98 -36.17
CA VAL A 121 7.81 -13.51 -36.21
C VAL A 121 6.69 -13.18 -37.18
N VAL A 122 5.63 -12.56 -36.68
CA VAL A 122 4.47 -12.12 -37.45
C VAL A 122 4.60 -10.61 -37.69
N PRO A 123 5.06 -10.17 -38.87
CA PRO A 123 5.11 -8.75 -39.18
C PRO A 123 3.68 -8.19 -39.27
N LEU A 124 3.50 -6.94 -38.85
CA LEU A 124 2.20 -6.24 -38.93
C LEU A 124 2.16 -5.20 -40.05
N GLU A 125 3.10 -5.27 -40.99
CA GLU A 125 3.17 -4.39 -42.15
C GLU A 125 1.86 -4.41 -42.97
N GLY A 126 1.33 -3.22 -43.29
CA GLY A 126 0.08 -3.06 -44.03
C GLY A 126 -1.19 -2.90 -43.20
N MET A 127 -1.13 -3.00 -41.86
CA MET A 127 -2.24 -2.55 -41.01
C MET A 127 -2.41 -1.02 -41.13
N PRO A 128 -3.60 -0.48 -41.48
CA PRO A 128 -3.80 0.95 -41.67
C PRO A 128 -3.41 1.77 -40.42
N GLU A 129 -2.67 2.86 -40.60
CA GLU A 129 -2.41 3.83 -39.54
C GLU A 129 -3.71 4.59 -39.21
N GLY A 130 -4.50 4.05 -38.28
CA GLY A 130 -5.55 4.81 -37.59
C GLY A 130 -4.91 5.81 -36.62
N LYS A 131 -5.64 6.88 -36.26
CA LYS A 131 -5.21 7.90 -35.28
C LYS A 131 -5.17 7.38 -33.82
N GLY A 132 -4.64 6.17 -33.59
CA GLY A 132 -4.32 5.66 -32.26
C GLY A 132 -4.94 4.31 -31.93
N THR A 133 -4.09 3.46 -31.37
CA THR A 133 -4.33 2.16 -30.72
C THR A 133 -4.81 0.99 -31.58
N CYS A 134 -4.33 -0.20 -31.26
CA CYS A 134 -4.82 -1.48 -31.78
C CYS A 134 -4.87 -2.51 -30.65
N ARG A 135 -5.53 -3.64 -30.87
CA ARG A 135 -5.63 -4.69 -29.87
C ARG A 135 -5.52 -6.05 -30.53
N LEU A 136 -4.66 -6.91 -29.96
CA LEU A 136 -4.56 -8.30 -30.34
C LEU A 136 -5.73 -9.08 -29.71
N MET A 137 -6.57 -9.71 -30.52
CA MET A 137 -7.84 -10.29 -30.06
C MET A 137 -7.77 -11.80 -29.86
N ASN A 138 -7.23 -12.51 -30.85
CA ASN A 138 -7.14 -13.96 -30.83
C ASN A 138 -6.09 -14.46 -31.83
N MET A 139 -5.74 -15.72 -31.68
CA MET A 139 -4.91 -16.47 -32.60
C MET A 139 -5.71 -17.62 -33.19
N VAL A 140 -5.49 -17.90 -34.47
CA VAL A 140 -6.09 -19.06 -35.15
C VAL A 140 -4.96 -19.98 -35.58
N ILE A 141 -5.15 -21.28 -35.33
CA ILE A 141 -4.20 -22.33 -35.68
C ILE A 141 -4.81 -23.17 -36.80
N ASP A 142 -4.04 -23.45 -37.84
CA ASP A 142 -4.41 -24.39 -38.91
C ASP A 142 -3.40 -25.54 -38.93
N THR A 143 -3.91 -26.78 -38.88
CA THR A 143 -3.08 -27.99 -38.87
C THR A 143 -3.29 -28.79 -40.15
N GLU A 144 -2.19 -29.22 -40.77
CA GLU A 144 -2.24 -29.99 -42.02
C GLU A 144 -2.51 -31.49 -41.77
N VAL A 145 -2.36 -31.96 -40.53
CA VAL A 145 -2.52 -33.36 -40.12
C VAL A 145 -3.39 -33.51 -38.86
N THR A 146 -4.06 -34.65 -38.74
CA THR A 146 -4.82 -35.04 -37.54
C THR A 146 -3.87 -35.31 -36.36
N ASP A 147 -4.38 -35.22 -35.13
CA ASP A 147 -3.64 -35.43 -33.88
C ASP A 147 -2.36 -34.58 -33.76
N SER A 148 -2.45 -33.30 -34.10
CA SER A 148 -1.34 -32.36 -33.92
C SER A 148 -1.20 -31.96 -32.45
N GLU A 149 0.04 -31.84 -31.97
CA GLU A 149 0.36 -31.41 -30.60
C GLU A 149 1.36 -30.25 -30.64
N LEU A 150 1.00 -29.14 -30.01
CA LEU A 150 1.79 -27.91 -29.98
C LEU A 150 2.03 -27.49 -28.53
N LEU A 151 3.19 -26.93 -28.26
CA LEU A 151 3.49 -26.26 -27.00
C LEU A 151 3.61 -24.76 -27.25
N LEU A 152 2.59 -23.99 -26.84
CA LEU A 152 2.61 -22.53 -26.90
C LEU A 152 3.28 -21.99 -25.63
N LYS A 153 4.43 -21.34 -25.76
CA LYS A 153 5.23 -20.88 -24.63
C LYS A 153 4.91 -19.43 -24.26
N ARG A 154 4.96 -18.52 -25.24
CA ARG A 154 4.81 -17.07 -25.03
C ARG A 154 4.42 -16.35 -26.32
N LEU A 155 3.83 -15.15 -26.21
CA LEU A 155 3.63 -14.23 -27.32
C LEU A 155 4.14 -12.84 -26.89
N ASP A 156 5.09 -12.30 -27.64
CA ASP A 156 5.71 -10.99 -27.40
C ASP A 156 5.20 -9.96 -28.42
N VAL A 157 4.71 -8.81 -27.97
CA VAL A 157 4.26 -7.71 -28.84
C VAL A 157 5.39 -6.69 -28.96
N ILE A 158 5.87 -6.46 -30.19
CA ILE A 158 7.07 -5.66 -30.44
C ILE A 158 6.72 -4.26 -30.92
N PHE A 159 7.34 -3.25 -30.32
CA PHE A 159 7.26 -1.85 -30.75
C PHE A 159 8.60 -1.36 -31.27
N ASN A 160 8.59 -0.32 -32.10
CA ASN A 160 9.81 0.34 -32.53
C ASN A 160 10.46 1.04 -31.32
N ARG A 161 11.69 0.65 -30.97
CA ARG A 161 12.42 1.19 -29.82
C ARG A 161 13.80 1.71 -30.27
N PRO A 162 14.33 2.77 -29.66
CA PRO A 162 15.72 3.17 -29.86
C PRO A 162 16.66 2.00 -29.55
N ALA A 163 17.80 1.91 -30.25
CA ALA A 163 18.76 0.83 -30.04
C ALA A 163 19.22 0.71 -28.57
N MET A 164 19.25 1.82 -27.82
CA MET A 164 19.58 1.85 -26.39
C MET A 164 18.61 1.02 -25.52
N GLU A 165 17.38 0.80 -25.99
CA GLU A 165 16.29 0.12 -25.27
C GLU A 165 15.93 -1.24 -25.90
N ALA A 166 16.73 -1.70 -26.87
CA ALA A 166 16.49 -2.95 -27.57
C ALA A 166 16.65 -4.17 -26.66
N VAL A 167 17.51 -4.10 -25.63
CA VAL A 167 17.67 -5.19 -24.67
C VAL A 167 16.74 -4.99 -23.48
N GLN A 168 15.97 -6.01 -23.16
CA GLN A 168 15.05 -6.02 -22.02
C GLN A 168 15.44 -7.12 -21.04
N TRP A 169 15.35 -6.78 -19.75
CA TRP A 169 15.56 -7.69 -18.64
C TRP A 169 14.23 -8.29 -18.20
N VAL A 170 14.17 -9.60 -18.08
CA VAL A 170 12.99 -10.35 -17.62
C VAL A 170 13.44 -11.35 -16.56
N MET A 171 12.58 -11.64 -15.58
CA MET A 171 12.86 -12.70 -14.61
C MET A 171 12.74 -14.08 -15.26
N ASP A 172 13.75 -14.93 -15.05
CA ASP A 172 13.69 -16.34 -15.46
C ASP A 172 13.09 -17.16 -14.32
N THR A 173 11.82 -17.52 -14.43
CA THR A 173 11.13 -18.32 -13.42
C THR A 173 11.41 -19.81 -13.55
N GLY A 174 12.22 -20.24 -14.54
CA GLY A 174 12.50 -21.65 -14.81
C GLY A 174 11.23 -22.43 -15.12
N ASP A 175 11.05 -23.57 -14.43
CA ASP A 175 9.79 -24.35 -14.44
C ASP A 175 8.72 -23.77 -13.50
N GLY A 176 9.08 -22.80 -12.66
CA GLY A 176 8.16 -22.09 -11.78
C GLY A 176 7.34 -21.02 -12.52
N MET A 177 6.28 -20.54 -11.88
CA MET A 177 5.38 -19.54 -12.46
C MET A 177 5.63 -18.10 -11.99
N LEU A 178 6.47 -17.92 -10.97
CA LEU A 178 6.60 -16.67 -10.22
C LEU A 178 8.08 -16.34 -9.98
N PRO A 179 8.46 -15.06 -9.92
CA PRO A 179 9.85 -14.64 -9.73
C PRO A 179 10.28 -14.70 -8.26
N PHE A 180 10.06 -15.86 -7.63
CA PHE A 180 10.44 -16.14 -6.24
C PHE A 180 11.56 -17.15 -6.22
N TYR A 181 12.62 -16.86 -5.47
CA TYR A 181 13.84 -17.65 -5.45
C TYR A 181 14.24 -17.96 -4.01
N THR A 182 14.74 -19.16 -3.78
CA THR A 182 15.45 -19.52 -2.54
C THR A 182 16.97 -19.45 -2.71
N ASN A 183 17.44 -19.37 -3.95
CA ASN A 183 18.84 -19.34 -4.37
C ASN A 183 19.10 -18.13 -5.29
N ALA A 184 20.24 -18.10 -6.00
CA ALA A 184 20.55 -17.03 -6.95
C ALA A 184 19.41 -16.83 -7.96
N PRO A 185 19.03 -15.57 -8.24
CA PRO A 185 17.99 -15.27 -9.21
C PRO A 185 18.53 -15.53 -10.62
N SER A 186 17.64 -15.88 -11.53
CA SER A 186 17.97 -16.04 -12.95
C SER A 186 17.21 -15.01 -13.77
N PHE A 187 17.81 -14.56 -14.86
CA PHE A 187 17.29 -13.52 -15.75
C PHE A 187 17.30 -14.00 -17.20
N ILE A 188 16.37 -13.49 -17.99
CA ILE A 188 16.38 -13.57 -19.44
C ILE A 188 16.69 -12.17 -19.97
N LEU A 189 17.76 -12.04 -20.76
CA LEU A 189 18.04 -10.83 -21.52
C LEU A 189 17.59 -11.09 -22.96
N ARG A 190 16.66 -10.27 -23.43
CA ARG A 190 16.05 -10.41 -24.76
C ARG A 190 16.28 -9.19 -25.61
N ASN A 191 16.54 -9.40 -26.90
CA ASN A 191 16.56 -8.34 -27.89
C ASN A 191 15.16 -8.20 -28.50
N SER A 192 14.51 -7.06 -28.28
CA SER A 192 13.18 -6.74 -28.81
C SER A 192 13.22 -5.95 -30.12
N SER A 193 14.36 -5.84 -30.81
CA SER A 193 14.47 -5.16 -32.10
C SER A 193 14.73 -6.13 -33.26
N ASP A 194 14.59 -5.60 -34.47
CA ASP A 194 14.93 -6.24 -35.75
C ASP A 194 16.43 -6.20 -36.08
N THR A 195 17.26 -5.64 -35.21
CA THR A 195 18.69 -5.43 -35.41
C THR A 195 19.51 -6.18 -34.35
N PRO A 196 20.69 -6.74 -34.68
CA PRO A 196 21.56 -7.35 -33.67
C PRO A 196 22.04 -6.33 -32.64
N VAL A 197 22.23 -6.76 -31.39
CA VAL A 197 22.74 -5.93 -30.30
C VAL A 197 23.93 -6.61 -29.63
N THR A 198 25.08 -5.93 -29.66
CA THR A 198 26.30 -6.37 -28.97
C THR A 198 26.82 -5.27 -28.06
N ARG A 199 26.72 -5.43 -26.74
CA ARG A 199 27.19 -4.45 -25.73
C ARG A 199 27.21 -5.05 -24.31
N GLN A 200 27.73 -4.30 -23.35
CA GLN A 200 27.60 -4.64 -21.94
C GLN A 200 26.27 -4.10 -21.39
N GLU A 201 25.54 -4.97 -20.70
CA GLU A 201 24.30 -4.66 -20.00
C GLU A 201 24.54 -4.66 -18.49
N LYS A 202 23.95 -3.70 -17.77
CA LYS A 202 23.99 -3.63 -16.32
C LYS A 202 22.64 -3.20 -15.78
N ILE A 203 22.21 -3.83 -14.69
CA ILE A 203 21.05 -3.45 -13.90
C ILE A 203 21.44 -3.39 -12.41
N THR A 204 20.94 -2.38 -11.71
CA THR A 204 21.08 -2.24 -10.25
C THR A 204 19.71 -2.45 -9.62
N PHE A 205 19.63 -3.41 -8.71
CA PHE A 205 18.45 -3.64 -7.91
C PHE A 205 18.61 -3.01 -6.52
N THR A 206 17.53 -2.48 -5.98
CA THR A 206 17.48 -1.87 -4.65
C THR A 206 16.42 -2.55 -3.79
N ASP A 207 16.76 -2.90 -2.55
CA ASP A 207 15.79 -3.41 -1.58
C ASP A 207 15.03 -2.26 -0.89
N MET A 208 14.22 -2.59 0.12
CA MET A 208 13.45 -1.56 0.85
C MET A 208 14.28 -0.74 1.85
N TYR A 209 15.54 -1.11 2.09
CA TYR A 209 16.47 -0.42 2.99
C TYR A 209 17.55 0.37 2.23
N GLY A 210 17.53 0.35 0.89
CA GLY A 210 18.50 1.03 0.04
C GLY A 210 19.77 0.22 -0.27
N SER A 211 19.84 -1.05 0.13
CA SER A 211 20.91 -1.97 -0.26
C SER A 211 20.88 -2.20 -1.76
N HIS A 212 22.05 -2.30 -2.38
CA HIS A 212 22.18 -2.51 -3.82
C HIS A 212 22.63 -3.93 -4.16
N TYR A 213 22.09 -4.46 -5.26
CA TYR A 213 22.54 -5.70 -5.91
C TYR A 213 22.74 -5.43 -7.40
N ASP A 214 23.99 -5.45 -7.85
CA ASP A 214 24.36 -5.15 -9.23
C ASP A 214 24.52 -6.44 -10.04
N VAL A 215 23.92 -6.48 -11.22
CA VAL A 215 24.08 -7.56 -12.19
C VAL A 215 24.56 -6.97 -13.51
N ALA A 216 25.59 -7.57 -14.09
CA ALA A 216 26.11 -7.18 -15.39
C ALA A 216 26.41 -8.40 -16.27
N SER A 217 26.25 -8.25 -17.58
CA SER A 217 26.59 -9.27 -18.57
C SER A 217 26.96 -8.61 -19.90
N ASP A 218 27.98 -9.15 -20.57
CA ASP A 218 28.19 -8.86 -21.99
C ASP A 218 27.12 -9.63 -22.79
N VAL A 219 26.44 -8.94 -23.69
CA VAL A 219 25.40 -9.53 -24.53
C VAL A 219 25.78 -9.44 -25.99
N ASP A 220 25.51 -10.52 -26.72
CA ASP A 220 25.55 -10.60 -28.18
C ASP A 220 24.26 -11.29 -28.64
N LEU A 221 23.26 -10.48 -29.01
CA LEU A 221 21.90 -10.94 -29.27
C LEU A 221 21.52 -10.63 -30.71
N ALA A 222 21.23 -11.67 -31.49
CA ALA A 222 20.57 -11.54 -32.78
C ALA A 222 19.18 -10.88 -32.65
N PRO A 223 18.59 -10.39 -33.76
CA PRO A 223 17.22 -9.89 -33.75
C PRO A 223 16.25 -10.89 -33.12
N TYR A 224 15.43 -10.42 -32.17
CA TYR A 224 14.40 -11.21 -31.49
C TYR A 224 14.90 -12.45 -30.71
N SER A 225 16.21 -12.55 -30.44
CA SER A 225 16.80 -13.63 -29.63
C SER A 225 16.84 -13.29 -28.14
N GLU A 226 17.10 -14.31 -27.32
CA GLU A 226 17.25 -14.18 -25.87
C GLU A 226 18.38 -15.08 -25.36
N ILE A 227 18.98 -14.69 -24.25
CA ILE A 227 19.93 -15.51 -23.48
C ILE A 227 19.46 -15.59 -22.04
N ARG A 228 19.80 -16.69 -21.37
CA ARG A 228 19.61 -16.85 -19.93
C ARG A 228 20.90 -16.46 -19.21
N LEU A 229 20.75 -15.67 -18.16
CA LEU A 229 21.81 -15.21 -17.29
C LEU A 229 21.48 -15.65 -15.87
N THR A 230 22.35 -16.45 -15.25
CA THR A 230 22.30 -16.71 -13.82
C THR A 230 23.55 -16.11 -13.20
N PRO A 231 23.44 -14.96 -12.49
CA PRO A 231 24.59 -14.33 -11.90
C PRO A 231 25.21 -15.26 -10.84
N PRO A 232 26.55 -15.27 -10.73
CA PRO A 232 27.23 -16.12 -9.75
C PRO A 232 27.00 -15.68 -8.30
N GLN A 233 26.62 -14.41 -8.10
CA GLN A 233 26.40 -13.83 -6.78
C GLN A 233 24.90 -13.76 -6.48
N THR A 234 24.51 -14.21 -5.30
CA THR A 234 23.18 -13.94 -4.75
C THR A 234 23.12 -12.52 -4.19
N PRO A 235 21.93 -11.90 -4.13
CA PRO A 235 21.70 -10.75 -3.29
C PRO A 235 22.20 -10.97 -1.85
N PRO A 236 22.63 -9.90 -1.16
CA PRO A 236 23.33 -10.01 0.13
C PRO A 236 22.46 -10.55 1.27
N HIS A 237 21.13 -10.49 1.14
CA HIS A 237 20.20 -10.93 2.17
C HIS A 237 18.81 -11.23 1.57
N ILE A 238 17.92 -11.81 2.40
CA ILE A 238 16.54 -12.09 1.96
C ILE A 238 15.75 -10.78 1.84
N GLY A 239 14.81 -10.75 0.91
CA GLY A 239 14.01 -9.56 0.63
C GLY A 239 13.46 -9.54 -0.78
N VAL A 240 12.78 -8.44 -1.11
CA VAL A 240 12.33 -8.14 -2.46
C VAL A 240 13.24 -7.07 -3.05
N TRP A 241 13.63 -7.29 -4.29
CA TRP A 241 14.64 -6.51 -5.00
C TRP A 241 14.01 -5.85 -6.20
N TYR A 242 14.10 -4.53 -6.25
CA TYR A 242 13.45 -3.71 -7.25
C TYR A 242 14.48 -3.18 -8.25
N GLY A 243 14.30 -3.46 -9.54
CA GLY A 243 15.07 -2.84 -10.61
C GLY A 243 14.75 -1.34 -10.77
N PRO A 244 15.38 -0.62 -11.71
CA PRO A 244 15.03 0.76 -12.01
C PRO A 244 13.58 0.83 -12.54
N ALA A 245 12.84 1.86 -12.12
CA ALA A 245 11.57 2.20 -12.74
C ALA A 245 11.84 2.85 -14.10
N THR A 246 11.06 2.46 -15.13
CA THR A 246 11.15 3.07 -16.47
C THR A 246 9.75 3.36 -16.98
N ASP A 247 9.59 4.40 -17.79
CA ASP A 247 8.28 4.76 -18.37
C ASP A 247 7.81 3.79 -19.47
N LEU A 248 8.66 2.84 -19.89
CA LEU A 248 8.54 2.04 -21.13
C LEU A 248 8.54 0.51 -20.91
N ALA A 249 8.82 0.04 -19.70
CA ALA A 249 8.88 -1.38 -19.30
C ALA A 249 8.47 -1.55 -17.82
N PRO A 250 7.90 -2.71 -17.41
CA PRO A 250 7.50 -2.90 -16.03
C PRO A 250 8.77 -3.03 -15.23
N ARG A 251 8.71 -2.59 -13.98
CA ARG A 251 9.84 -2.75 -13.09
C ARG A 251 10.16 -4.24 -12.95
N VAL A 252 11.40 -4.62 -13.23
CA VAL A 252 11.87 -5.98 -12.96
C VAL A 252 11.98 -6.15 -11.46
N MET A 253 11.22 -7.08 -10.89
CA MET A 253 11.16 -7.30 -9.45
C MET A 253 11.18 -8.79 -9.14
N PHE A 254 11.85 -9.16 -8.06
CA PHE A 254 11.90 -10.54 -7.60
C PHE A 254 12.05 -10.63 -6.09
N ALA A 255 11.68 -11.78 -5.54
CA ALA A 255 11.84 -12.09 -4.12
C ALA A 255 12.92 -13.14 -3.93
N ILE A 256 13.83 -12.91 -2.99
CA ILE A 256 14.67 -13.96 -2.42
C ILE A 256 14.24 -14.20 -1.00
N THR A 257 13.53 -15.31 -0.79
CA THR A 257 12.96 -15.67 0.50
C THR A 257 12.89 -17.19 0.60
N PRO A 258 13.03 -17.79 1.80
CA PRO A 258 12.66 -19.18 2.00
C PRO A 258 11.16 -19.38 1.73
N GLU A 259 10.83 -20.49 1.08
CA GLU A 259 9.43 -20.92 0.95
C GLU A 259 8.90 -21.40 2.31
N ASN A 260 7.70 -20.95 2.69
CA ASN A 260 7.03 -21.43 3.91
C ASN A 260 6.25 -22.73 3.64
N GLY A 261 5.59 -22.81 2.47
CA GLY A 261 4.78 -23.96 2.10
C GLY A 261 3.59 -24.19 3.03
N LEU A 262 2.90 -25.32 2.87
CA LEU A 262 1.72 -25.69 3.67
C LEU A 262 1.92 -26.97 4.50
N ALA A 263 3.14 -27.51 4.52
CA ALA A 263 3.47 -28.77 5.20
C ALA A 263 3.50 -28.67 6.73
N THR A 264 3.71 -27.46 7.26
CA THR A 264 3.67 -27.20 8.71
C THR A 264 2.24 -27.30 9.24
N PRO A 265 2.02 -27.58 10.54
CA PRO A 265 0.68 -27.48 11.11
C PRO A 265 0.17 -26.03 11.07
N ALA A 266 -1.14 -25.85 10.91
CA ALA A 266 -1.76 -24.55 11.09
C ALA A 266 -1.65 -24.09 12.56
N ASN A 267 -1.58 -22.78 12.75
CA ASN A 267 -1.69 -22.19 14.08
C ASN A 267 -3.10 -22.43 14.64
N ASP A 268 -3.22 -22.69 15.93
CA ASP A 268 -4.49 -22.97 16.60
C ASP A 268 -5.17 -21.72 17.18
N GLU A 269 -4.45 -20.59 17.28
CA GLU A 269 -4.92 -19.31 17.81
C GLU A 269 -5.23 -18.29 16.69
N PHE A 270 -4.49 -18.32 15.58
CA PHE A 270 -4.51 -17.26 14.57
C PHE A 270 -4.35 -17.73 13.13
N ASP A 271 -5.33 -17.44 12.26
CA ASP A 271 -5.26 -17.73 10.83
C ASP A 271 -4.65 -16.55 10.03
N PHE A 272 -3.55 -16.79 9.31
CA PHE A 272 -2.98 -15.89 8.30
C PHE A 272 -3.75 -16.00 6.98
N ALA A 273 -4.38 -14.90 6.54
CA ALA A 273 -5.25 -14.88 5.38
C ALA A 273 -4.96 -13.71 4.43
N VAL A 274 -5.50 -13.83 3.22
CA VAL A 274 -5.53 -12.75 2.21
C VAL A 274 -6.88 -12.75 1.51
N ASP A 275 -7.26 -11.60 0.96
CA ASP A 275 -8.36 -11.48 0.01
C ASP A 275 -7.83 -11.54 -1.43
N ASN A 276 -8.56 -12.18 -2.34
CA ASN A 276 -8.30 -11.99 -3.77
C ASN A 276 -9.55 -12.24 -4.63
N HIS A 277 -9.79 -11.34 -5.60
CA HIS A 277 -10.99 -11.38 -6.45
C HIS A 277 -11.01 -12.49 -7.50
N TRP A 278 -9.88 -13.14 -7.79
CA TRP A 278 -9.77 -14.28 -8.70
C TRP A 278 -8.82 -15.33 -8.12
N ILE A 279 -9.06 -16.60 -8.44
CA ILE A 279 -8.18 -17.70 -8.04
C ILE A 279 -7.73 -18.41 -9.32
N ASN A 280 -6.45 -18.27 -9.63
CA ASN A 280 -5.78 -18.97 -10.73
C ASN A 280 -4.51 -19.67 -10.18
N PRO A 281 -3.82 -20.51 -10.98
CA PRO A 281 -2.69 -21.27 -10.47
C PRO A 281 -1.55 -20.41 -9.88
N ALA A 282 -1.27 -19.23 -10.44
CA ALA A 282 -0.24 -18.32 -9.92
C ALA A 282 -0.63 -17.75 -8.54
N VAL A 283 -1.90 -17.39 -8.35
CA VAL A 283 -2.46 -16.94 -7.07
C VAL A 283 -2.37 -18.05 -6.03
N VAL A 284 -2.78 -19.27 -6.37
CA VAL A 284 -2.70 -20.44 -5.46
C VAL A 284 -1.25 -20.73 -5.08
N GLU A 285 -0.34 -20.70 -6.05
CA GLU A 285 1.08 -20.92 -5.82
C GLU A 285 1.69 -19.84 -4.91
N SER A 286 1.30 -18.58 -5.09
CA SER A 286 1.74 -17.48 -4.22
C SER A 286 1.26 -17.68 -2.77
N MET A 287 0.00 -18.07 -2.59
CA MET A 287 -0.54 -18.38 -1.25
C MET A 287 0.19 -19.54 -0.60
N ARG A 288 0.40 -20.63 -1.36
CA ARG A 288 1.16 -21.81 -0.91
C ARG A 288 2.58 -21.44 -0.51
N TYR A 289 3.29 -20.67 -1.35
CA TYR A 289 4.66 -20.23 -1.12
C TYR A 289 4.79 -19.40 0.17
N LEU A 290 3.86 -18.46 0.37
CA LEU A 290 3.81 -17.60 1.57
C LEU A 290 3.34 -18.34 2.84
N GLY A 291 2.74 -19.53 2.70
CA GLY A 291 2.16 -20.29 3.81
C GLY A 291 0.78 -19.79 4.26
N ILE A 292 0.05 -19.12 3.36
CA ILE A 292 -1.32 -18.64 3.59
C ILE A 292 -2.28 -19.83 3.57
N ARG A 293 -3.15 -19.93 4.58
CA ARG A 293 -4.07 -21.08 4.77
C ARG A 293 -5.54 -20.75 4.64
N ALA A 294 -5.88 -19.48 4.49
CA ALA A 294 -7.24 -19.07 4.20
C ALA A 294 -7.26 -17.94 3.17
N ALA A 295 -8.23 -18.01 2.26
CA ALA A 295 -8.50 -16.98 1.28
C ALA A 295 -9.93 -16.47 1.49
N ARG A 296 -10.07 -15.16 1.64
CA ARG A 296 -11.36 -14.49 1.46
C ARG A 296 -11.60 -14.28 -0.02
N THR A 297 -12.78 -14.65 -0.48
CA THR A 297 -13.22 -14.51 -1.87
C THR A 297 -14.60 -13.89 -1.91
N ILE A 298 -14.93 -13.28 -3.05
CA ILE A 298 -16.30 -12.83 -3.32
C ILE A 298 -16.75 -13.40 -4.67
N VAL A 299 -17.74 -14.30 -4.63
CA VAL A 299 -18.49 -14.74 -5.81
C VAL A 299 -19.93 -14.27 -5.67
N GLY A 300 -20.19 -13.04 -6.12
CA GLY A 300 -21.49 -12.40 -5.93
C GLY A 300 -22.66 -13.15 -6.57
N TRP A 301 -23.85 -12.98 -5.97
CA TRP A 301 -25.09 -13.62 -6.40
C TRP A 301 -25.45 -13.23 -7.85
N GLU A 302 -25.07 -12.05 -8.31
CA GLU A 302 -25.23 -11.63 -9.71
C GLU A 302 -24.48 -12.51 -10.71
N ARG A 303 -23.41 -13.20 -10.28
CA ARG A 303 -22.67 -14.17 -11.10
C ARG A 303 -23.20 -15.58 -10.96
N ILE A 304 -23.71 -15.92 -9.77
CA ILE A 304 -24.35 -17.22 -9.51
C ILE A 304 -25.71 -17.33 -10.19
N GLN A 305 -26.47 -16.23 -10.30
CA GLN A 305 -27.76 -16.19 -10.99
C GLN A 305 -27.93 -14.97 -11.90
N PRO A 306 -27.26 -14.93 -13.07
CA PRO A 306 -27.18 -13.71 -13.87
C PRO A 306 -28.49 -13.33 -14.58
N LYS A 307 -29.27 -14.29 -15.09
CA LYS A 307 -30.43 -13.97 -15.96
C LYS A 307 -31.79 -14.05 -15.30
N GLY A 308 -31.96 -14.85 -14.24
CA GLY A 308 -33.26 -15.04 -13.60
C GLY A 308 -33.26 -16.07 -12.47
N PRO A 309 -34.41 -16.27 -11.79
CA PRO A 309 -34.50 -17.09 -10.58
C PRO A 309 -34.19 -18.59 -10.77
N ASN A 310 -34.19 -19.08 -12.01
CA ASN A 310 -33.89 -20.47 -12.35
C ASN A 310 -32.53 -20.65 -13.07
N ASP A 311 -31.79 -19.57 -13.32
CA ASP A 311 -30.55 -19.58 -14.09
C ASP A 311 -29.34 -19.71 -13.15
N TRP A 312 -29.06 -20.91 -12.64
CA TRP A 312 -27.94 -21.15 -11.74
C TRP A 312 -26.63 -21.45 -12.48
N SER A 313 -25.57 -20.73 -12.12
CA SER A 313 -24.21 -20.91 -12.62
C SER A 313 -23.20 -20.97 -11.47
N TYR A 314 -22.91 -22.19 -11.02
CA TYR A 314 -21.96 -22.46 -9.92
C TYR A 314 -20.49 -22.50 -10.35
N ARG A 315 -20.22 -22.39 -11.66
CA ARG A 315 -18.90 -22.65 -12.26
C ARG A 315 -17.76 -21.86 -11.59
N ASP A 316 -17.95 -20.56 -11.40
CA ASP A 316 -16.90 -19.69 -10.88
C ASP A 316 -16.64 -19.95 -9.38
N PHE A 317 -17.67 -20.36 -8.63
CA PHE A 317 -17.54 -20.75 -7.23
C PHE A 317 -16.84 -22.10 -7.11
N ASP A 318 -17.32 -23.11 -7.84
CA ASP A 318 -16.75 -24.46 -7.86
C ASP A 318 -15.27 -24.41 -8.26
N ALA A 319 -14.91 -23.64 -9.30
CA ALA A 319 -13.52 -23.52 -9.74
C ALA A 319 -12.58 -22.92 -8.67
N ARG A 320 -13.05 -21.91 -7.91
CA ARG A 320 -12.26 -21.32 -6.82
C ARG A 320 -12.11 -22.28 -5.65
N LEU A 321 -13.22 -22.89 -5.24
CA LEU A 321 -13.25 -23.84 -4.15
C LEU A 321 -12.35 -25.05 -4.43
N ASP A 322 -12.44 -25.62 -5.62
CA ASP A 322 -11.62 -26.75 -6.05
C ASP A 322 -10.14 -26.36 -6.09
N ALA A 323 -9.79 -25.19 -6.64
CA ALA A 323 -8.40 -24.73 -6.71
C ALA A 323 -7.77 -24.51 -5.33
N LEU A 324 -8.51 -23.93 -4.38
CA LEU A 324 -8.02 -23.70 -3.01
C LEU A 324 -7.97 -24.99 -2.20
N SER A 325 -9.03 -25.81 -2.26
CA SER A 325 -9.12 -27.06 -1.49
C SER A 325 -8.10 -28.11 -1.95
N ALA A 326 -7.74 -28.13 -3.23
CA ALA A 326 -6.72 -29.03 -3.78
C ALA A 326 -5.34 -28.88 -3.11
N VAL A 327 -5.05 -27.71 -2.53
CA VAL A 327 -3.80 -27.45 -1.80
C VAL A 327 -4.01 -27.23 -0.30
N GLY A 328 -5.24 -27.44 0.21
CA GLY A 328 -5.57 -27.32 1.62
C GLY A 328 -5.74 -25.87 2.12
N ILE A 329 -5.98 -24.91 1.22
CA ILE A 329 -6.33 -23.53 1.59
C ILE A 329 -7.84 -23.44 1.81
N LYS A 330 -8.26 -22.90 2.95
CA LYS A 330 -9.67 -22.73 3.31
C LYS A 330 -10.28 -21.55 2.56
N MET A 331 -11.43 -21.76 1.93
CA MET A 331 -12.21 -20.68 1.32
C MET A 331 -13.16 -20.07 2.35
N ARG A 332 -13.16 -18.75 2.45
CA ARG A 332 -14.14 -17.91 3.16
C ARG A 332 -14.83 -17.06 2.11
N ASP A 333 -16.15 -17.12 2.00
CA ASP A 333 -16.85 -16.39 0.94
C ASP A 333 -17.97 -15.52 1.51
N THR A 334 -18.45 -14.56 0.72
CA THR A 334 -19.42 -13.56 1.14
C THR A 334 -20.72 -13.72 0.35
N LEU A 335 -21.84 -13.83 1.06
CA LEU A 335 -23.17 -13.79 0.45
C LEU A 335 -23.52 -12.33 0.15
N VAL A 336 -23.36 -11.90 -1.11
CA VAL A 336 -23.41 -10.47 -1.48
C VAL A 336 -23.79 -10.27 -2.94
N PHE A 337 -24.09 -9.02 -3.31
CA PHE A 337 -24.34 -8.48 -4.66
C PHE A 337 -25.59 -9.01 -5.37
N THR A 338 -26.58 -8.14 -5.53
CA THR A 338 -27.91 -8.52 -6.00
C THR A 338 -28.02 -8.47 -7.53
N PRO A 339 -28.46 -9.56 -8.20
CA PRO A 339 -28.78 -9.51 -9.62
C PRO A 339 -29.96 -8.57 -9.88
N ALA A 340 -29.96 -7.88 -11.03
CA ALA A 340 -30.95 -6.86 -11.33
C ALA A 340 -32.41 -7.35 -11.26
N TRP A 341 -32.67 -8.62 -11.60
CA TRP A 341 -34.01 -9.22 -11.56
C TRP A 341 -34.51 -9.50 -10.13
N ALA A 342 -33.62 -9.56 -9.14
CA ALA A 342 -33.94 -9.84 -7.74
C ALA A 342 -33.94 -8.59 -6.85
N ALA A 343 -33.68 -7.41 -7.41
CA ALA A 343 -33.55 -6.17 -6.65
C ALA A 343 -34.92 -5.53 -6.32
N ILE A 344 -35.01 -4.87 -5.16
CA ILE A 344 -36.18 -4.05 -4.77
C ILE A 344 -36.15 -2.72 -5.53
N ASP A 345 -34.96 -2.16 -5.69
CA ASP A 345 -34.70 -0.88 -6.32
C ASP A 345 -33.53 -0.95 -7.30
N ASN A 346 -33.48 0.04 -8.19
CA ASN A 346 -32.36 0.22 -9.11
C ASN A 346 -32.00 1.71 -9.10
N PRO A 347 -31.27 2.17 -8.06
CA PRO A 347 -30.91 3.57 -7.94
C PRO A 347 -30.14 4.01 -9.19
N LYS A 348 -30.47 5.18 -9.75
CA LYS A 348 -29.88 5.66 -11.00
C LYS A 348 -28.39 6.07 -10.88
N GLN A 349 -27.77 5.96 -9.71
CA GLN A 349 -26.43 6.48 -9.43
C GLN A 349 -25.52 5.52 -8.62
N LEU A 350 -25.60 4.21 -8.86
CA LEU A 350 -24.63 3.27 -8.26
C LEU A 350 -23.39 3.12 -9.16
N ARG A 351 -22.18 3.29 -8.58
CA ARG A 351 -20.90 3.03 -9.29
C ARG A 351 -20.84 1.60 -9.82
N PHE A 352 -21.32 0.64 -9.02
CA PHE A 352 -21.40 -0.76 -9.38
C PHE A 352 -22.88 -1.17 -9.45
N PRO A 353 -23.42 -1.51 -10.64
CA PRO A 353 -24.83 -1.85 -10.77
C PRO A 353 -25.27 -2.98 -9.82
N ARG A 354 -24.41 -3.93 -9.47
CA ARG A 354 -24.73 -5.06 -8.56
C ARG A 354 -25.02 -4.68 -7.09
N ASN A 355 -24.74 -3.44 -6.70
CA ASN A 355 -24.84 -2.91 -5.34
C ASN A 355 -26.29 -2.50 -4.99
N ARG A 356 -27.24 -3.44 -5.08
CA ARG A 356 -28.68 -3.19 -4.89
C ARG A 356 -29.23 -3.95 -3.70
N ARG A 357 -30.33 -3.45 -3.12
CA ARG A 357 -31.05 -4.17 -2.07
C ARG A 357 -31.80 -5.37 -2.64
N PRO A 358 -31.66 -6.57 -2.04
CA PRO A 358 -32.32 -7.77 -2.53
C PRO A 358 -33.77 -7.84 -2.06
N ARG A 359 -34.65 -8.38 -2.91
CA ARG A 359 -35.96 -8.83 -2.45
C ARG A 359 -35.80 -10.05 -1.55
N GLN A 360 -36.45 -10.00 -0.39
CA GLN A 360 -36.32 -11.00 0.67
C GLN A 360 -36.61 -12.45 0.20
N ASP A 361 -37.66 -12.64 -0.61
CA ASP A 361 -38.06 -13.96 -1.10
C ASP A 361 -37.02 -14.64 -2.01
N TYR A 362 -36.28 -13.84 -2.77
CA TYR A 362 -35.19 -14.34 -3.62
C TYR A 362 -33.88 -14.49 -2.84
N TRP A 363 -33.62 -13.59 -1.89
CA TRP A 363 -32.48 -13.71 -0.99
C TRP A 363 -32.51 -15.05 -0.24
N GLU A 364 -33.64 -15.42 0.35
CA GLU A 364 -33.76 -16.68 1.10
C GLU A 364 -33.50 -17.92 0.23
N LYS A 365 -33.95 -17.90 -1.03
CA LYS A 365 -33.66 -18.99 -1.99
C LYS A 365 -32.19 -19.06 -2.33
N TYR A 366 -31.54 -17.90 -2.51
CA TYR A 366 -30.10 -17.82 -2.73
C TYR A 366 -29.30 -18.38 -1.56
N VAL A 367 -29.57 -17.90 -0.34
CA VAL A 367 -28.87 -18.38 0.86
C VAL A 367 -29.06 -19.89 1.02
N ARG A 368 -30.29 -20.40 0.87
CA ARG A 368 -30.56 -21.84 0.99
C ARG A 368 -29.73 -22.65 0.00
N ALA A 369 -29.71 -22.26 -1.27
CA ALA A 369 -28.94 -22.97 -2.29
C ALA A 369 -27.42 -22.96 -2.00
N MET A 370 -26.87 -21.84 -1.53
CA MET A 370 -25.46 -21.73 -1.18
C MET A 370 -25.10 -22.58 0.05
N VAL A 371 -25.94 -22.56 1.09
CA VAL A 371 -25.74 -23.36 2.31
C VAL A 371 -25.85 -24.86 2.00
N GLU A 372 -26.86 -25.28 1.24
CA GLU A 372 -27.05 -26.70 0.84
C GLU A 372 -25.87 -27.23 0.04
N ARG A 373 -25.30 -26.42 -0.87
CA ARG A 373 -24.23 -26.87 -1.77
C ARG A 373 -22.83 -26.79 -1.17
N TYR A 374 -22.57 -25.77 -0.35
CA TYR A 374 -21.22 -25.38 0.06
C TYR A 374 -21.00 -25.32 1.57
N GLY A 375 -22.04 -25.43 2.41
CA GLY A 375 -21.94 -25.21 3.85
C GLY A 375 -20.92 -26.09 4.57
N ASP A 376 -20.64 -27.31 4.07
CA ASP A 376 -19.61 -28.22 4.62
C ASP A 376 -18.22 -28.02 3.99
N LYS A 377 -18.08 -27.15 2.99
CA LYS A 377 -16.86 -26.98 2.18
C LYS A 377 -16.17 -25.63 2.40
N VAL A 378 -16.92 -24.58 2.74
CA VAL A 378 -16.36 -23.28 3.12
C VAL A 378 -16.12 -23.21 4.62
N GLN A 379 -15.20 -22.36 5.07
CA GLN A 379 -14.94 -22.16 6.49
C GLN A 379 -16.08 -21.40 7.19
N PHE A 380 -16.64 -20.40 6.50
CA PHE A 380 -17.83 -19.66 6.89
C PHE A 380 -18.34 -18.86 5.69
N PHE A 381 -19.59 -18.38 5.79
CA PHE A 381 -20.11 -17.33 4.93
C PHE A 381 -20.20 -16.00 5.68
N GLU A 382 -19.71 -14.93 5.08
CA GLU A 382 -19.88 -13.57 5.56
C GLU A 382 -21.21 -12.97 5.05
N LEU A 383 -21.98 -12.35 5.95
CA LEU A 383 -23.31 -11.82 5.64
C LEU A 383 -23.22 -10.39 5.11
N TRP A 384 -22.99 -10.26 3.80
CA TRP A 384 -22.78 -9.01 3.06
C TRP A 384 -21.39 -8.38 3.25
N ASN A 385 -21.03 -7.49 2.31
CA ASN A 385 -19.80 -6.68 2.35
C ASN A 385 -20.15 -5.22 2.63
N GLU A 386 -19.60 -4.64 3.70
CA GLU A 386 -19.71 -3.22 4.04
C GLU A 386 -21.15 -2.68 3.97
N PRO A 387 -22.11 -3.31 4.68
CA PRO A 387 -23.51 -2.89 4.67
C PRO A 387 -23.71 -1.49 5.26
N ASP A 388 -22.71 -0.97 5.96
CA ASP A 388 -22.64 0.35 6.59
C ASP A 388 -22.18 1.47 5.64
N LEU A 389 -21.71 1.14 4.43
CA LEU A 389 -21.33 2.11 3.40
C LEU A 389 -22.39 2.27 2.31
N LYS A 390 -22.92 3.49 2.16
CA LYS A 390 -23.89 3.85 1.11
C LYS A 390 -23.39 3.60 -0.32
N GLY A 391 -22.07 3.65 -0.54
CA GLY A 391 -21.46 3.32 -1.83
C GLY A 391 -21.59 1.84 -2.22
N PHE A 392 -21.74 0.95 -1.23
CA PHE A 392 -21.99 -0.47 -1.42
C PHE A 392 -23.46 -0.82 -1.43
N VAL A 393 -24.25 -0.23 -0.55
CA VAL A 393 -25.70 -0.37 -0.51
C VAL A 393 -26.27 0.61 0.52
N ASP A 394 -27.37 1.28 0.21
CA ASP A 394 -28.06 2.14 1.16
C ASP A 394 -29.08 1.30 1.97
N PHE A 395 -28.59 0.50 2.92
CA PHE A 395 -29.44 -0.33 3.77
C PHE A 395 -30.05 0.47 4.93
N PRO A 396 -31.38 0.41 5.12
CA PRO A 396 -31.95 0.60 6.44
C PRO A 396 -31.49 -0.52 7.39
N VAL A 397 -31.15 -0.17 8.64
CA VAL A 397 -30.66 -1.13 9.65
C VAL A 397 -31.59 -2.33 9.81
N ASP A 398 -32.91 -2.10 9.92
CA ASP A 398 -33.91 -3.17 10.13
C ASP A 398 -34.01 -4.13 8.92
N GLU A 399 -33.81 -3.63 7.70
CA GLU A 399 -33.80 -4.47 6.49
C GLU A 399 -32.58 -5.38 6.47
N TYR A 400 -31.40 -4.85 6.81
CA TYR A 400 -30.18 -5.66 6.93
C TYR A 400 -30.30 -6.70 8.04
N ILE A 401 -30.84 -6.35 9.21
CA ILE A 401 -31.11 -7.31 10.29
C ILE A 401 -32.08 -8.42 9.84
N THR A 402 -33.11 -8.08 9.08
CA THR A 402 -34.07 -9.05 8.52
C THR A 402 -33.35 -10.05 7.61
N LEU A 403 -32.45 -9.56 6.75
CA LEU A 403 -31.59 -10.37 5.89
C LEU A 403 -30.72 -11.32 6.72
N CYS A 404 -30.03 -10.83 7.75
CA CYS A 404 -29.19 -11.64 8.65
C CYS A 404 -29.99 -12.72 9.39
N ARG A 405 -31.16 -12.38 9.94
CA ARG A 405 -32.03 -13.34 10.64
C ARG A 405 -32.51 -14.45 9.72
N SER A 406 -32.85 -14.14 8.47
CA SER A 406 -33.25 -15.15 7.49
C SER A 406 -32.11 -16.10 7.15
N ALA A 407 -30.88 -15.58 7.00
CA ALA A 407 -29.71 -16.40 6.72
C ALA A 407 -29.36 -17.32 7.89
N ARG A 408 -29.40 -16.80 9.13
CA ARG A 408 -29.21 -17.60 10.36
C ARG A 408 -30.22 -18.73 10.49
N ARG A 409 -31.51 -18.43 10.28
CA ARG A 409 -32.58 -19.43 10.31
C ARG A 409 -32.33 -20.53 9.28
N ILE A 410 -32.03 -20.17 8.03
CA ILE A 410 -31.76 -21.14 6.95
C ILE A 410 -30.52 -21.98 7.26
N ALA A 411 -29.44 -21.38 7.76
CA ALA A 411 -28.24 -22.10 8.15
C ALA A 411 -28.56 -23.16 9.23
N HIS A 412 -29.33 -22.81 10.27
CA HIS A 412 -29.77 -23.77 11.29
C HIS A 412 -30.65 -24.90 10.73
N GLU A 413 -31.54 -24.59 9.80
CA GLU A 413 -32.42 -25.58 9.16
C GLU A 413 -31.65 -26.57 8.27
N VAL A 414 -30.65 -26.09 7.53
CA VAL A 414 -29.95 -26.85 6.48
C VAL A 414 -28.65 -27.48 6.97
N ASN A 415 -27.80 -26.69 7.62
CA ASN A 415 -26.49 -27.12 8.12
C ASN A 415 -26.11 -26.34 9.40
N PRO A 416 -26.49 -26.84 10.59
CA PRO A 416 -26.24 -26.15 11.84
C PRO A 416 -24.75 -26.10 12.25
N ARG A 417 -23.85 -26.74 11.50
CA ARG A 417 -22.39 -26.64 11.72
C ARG A 417 -21.75 -25.48 10.96
N LEU A 418 -22.42 -24.95 9.94
CA LEU A 418 -21.93 -23.80 9.18
C LEU A 418 -21.85 -22.58 10.09
N LYS A 419 -20.68 -21.94 10.09
CA LYS A 419 -20.50 -20.64 10.76
C LYS A 419 -20.92 -19.52 9.83
N LEU A 420 -21.55 -18.51 10.40
CA LEU A 420 -21.81 -17.23 9.73
C LEU A 420 -20.96 -16.14 10.37
N ALA A 421 -20.35 -15.27 9.56
CA ALA A 421 -19.77 -14.03 10.04
C ALA A 421 -20.76 -12.87 9.83
N SER A 422 -20.69 -11.84 10.67
CA SER A 422 -21.41 -10.58 10.45
C SER A 422 -21.03 -9.98 9.08
N GLY A 423 -21.68 -8.89 8.67
CA GLY A 423 -21.14 -8.10 7.56
C GLY A 423 -19.71 -7.67 7.87
N GLY A 424 -18.89 -7.58 6.82
CA GLY A 424 -17.60 -6.91 6.90
C GLY A 424 -17.80 -5.41 7.06
N PHE A 425 -18.00 -4.93 8.29
CA PHE A 425 -18.28 -3.50 8.56
C PHE A 425 -17.04 -2.65 8.29
N ALA A 426 -17.21 -1.52 7.59
CA ALA A 426 -16.12 -0.80 6.93
C ALA A 426 -15.22 0.04 7.83
N THR A 427 -15.80 0.74 8.81
CA THR A 427 -15.02 1.62 9.69
C THR A 427 -15.78 2.09 10.94
N MET A 428 -15.03 2.40 12.00
CA MET A 428 -15.54 3.09 13.20
C MET A 428 -15.27 4.61 13.19
N SER A 429 -14.75 5.16 12.09
CA SER A 429 -14.32 6.55 12.04
C SER A 429 -15.48 7.53 12.23
N PRO A 430 -15.36 8.51 13.16
CA PRO A 430 -16.35 9.57 13.33
C PRO A 430 -16.31 10.60 12.18
N SER A 431 -15.24 10.64 11.38
CA SER A 431 -15.09 11.61 10.29
C SER A 431 -15.89 11.25 9.05
N LEU A 432 -16.16 9.95 8.81
CA LEU A 432 -16.86 9.49 7.62
C LEU A 432 -18.37 9.62 7.80
N ASP A 433 -19.02 10.41 6.93
CA ASP A 433 -20.48 10.69 6.94
C ASP A 433 -21.02 11.04 8.35
N GLY A 434 -20.23 11.83 9.11
CA GLY A 434 -20.55 12.20 10.49
C GLY A 434 -20.71 11.00 11.44
N GLY A 435 -19.98 9.91 11.21
CA GLY A 435 -20.01 8.68 12.01
C GLY A 435 -21.23 7.79 11.74
N ALA A 436 -21.90 7.94 10.60
CA ALA A 436 -23.04 7.09 10.24
C ALA A 436 -22.69 5.59 10.16
N PRO A 437 -21.54 5.17 9.59
CA PRO A 437 -21.17 3.75 9.54
C PRO A 437 -21.03 3.12 10.94
N ALA A 438 -20.35 3.83 11.86
CA ALA A 438 -20.18 3.38 13.24
C ALA A 438 -21.53 3.23 13.99
N ARG A 439 -22.48 4.14 13.76
CA ARG A 439 -23.84 4.03 14.34
C ARG A 439 -24.63 2.85 13.76
N PHE A 440 -24.54 2.63 12.45
CA PHE A 440 -25.15 1.49 11.79
C PHE A 440 -24.61 0.19 12.38
N HIS A 441 -23.27 0.09 12.52
CA HIS A 441 -22.59 -1.04 13.10
C HIS A 441 -23.05 -1.31 14.54
N GLU A 442 -23.00 -0.30 15.42
CA GLU A 442 -23.40 -0.45 16.82
C GLU A 442 -24.85 -0.95 16.95
N GLU A 443 -25.77 -0.43 16.13
CA GLU A 443 -27.18 -0.81 16.19
C GLU A 443 -27.41 -2.27 15.76
N VAL A 444 -26.71 -2.75 14.72
CA VAL A 444 -26.77 -4.17 14.34
C VAL A 444 -26.25 -5.07 15.48
N LEU A 445 -25.16 -4.69 16.14
CA LEU A 445 -24.64 -5.47 17.28
C LEU A 445 -25.63 -5.52 18.45
N ARG A 446 -26.36 -4.43 18.72
CA ARG A 446 -27.37 -4.39 19.80
C ARG A 446 -28.55 -5.30 19.51
N GLN A 447 -28.99 -5.38 18.26
CA GLN A 447 -30.26 -6.03 17.89
C GLN A 447 -30.12 -7.43 17.26
N ALA A 448 -28.94 -7.78 16.73
CA ALA A 448 -28.74 -8.96 15.90
C ALA A 448 -27.40 -9.69 16.11
N LYS A 449 -26.73 -9.49 17.26
CA LYS A 449 -25.49 -10.21 17.60
C LYS A 449 -25.64 -11.74 17.68
N ASP A 450 -26.86 -12.24 17.79
CA ASP A 450 -27.20 -13.67 17.77
C ASP A 450 -27.23 -14.31 16.37
N THR A 451 -27.17 -13.47 15.32
CA THR A 451 -27.28 -13.92 13.92
C THR A 451 -25.97 -14.41 13.30
N PHE A 452 -24.82 -14.16 13.95
CA PHE A 452 -23.51 -14.56 13.49
C PHE A 452 -22.68 -15.20 14.60
N ASP A 453 -21.74 -16.06 14.20
CA ASP A 453 -20.80 -16.78 15.07
C ASP A 453 -19.43 -16.11 15.11
N LEU A 454 -19.16 -15.20 14.16
CA LEU A 454 -17.93 -14.42 14.01
C LEU A 454 -18.28 -12.97 13.71
N HIS A 455 -17.52 -12.02 14.27
CA HIS A 455 -17.69 -10.60 14.01
C HIS A 455 -16.58 -10.11 13.07
N SER A 456 -16.94 -9.86 11.82
CA SER A 456 -16.09 -9.29 10.78
C SER A 456 -15.97 -7.77 10.91
N TYR A 457 -14.76 -7.26 10.69
CA TYR A 457 -14.46 -5.84 10.72
C TYR A 457 -13.39 -5.50 9.69
N HIS A 458 -13.66 -4.45 8.91
CA HIS A 458 -12.73 -3.84 7.98
C HIS A 458 -12.27 -2.52 8.57
N GLU A 459 -10.99 -2.21 8.41
CA GLU A 459 -10.48 -0.88 8.72
C GLU A 459 -9.18 -0.65 7.96
N HIS A 460 -9.29 0.05 6.83
CA HIS A 460 -8.16 0.35 5.97
C HIS A 460 -7.36 1.56 6.47
N GLY A 461 -6.16 1.73 5.93
CA GLY A 461 -5.29 2.86 6.23
C GLY A 461 -4.13 2.53 7.17
N TYR A 462 -3.39 3.58 7.52
CA TYR A 462 -2.15 3.51 8.29
C TYR A 462 -2.36 2.96 9.70
N PHE A 463 -1.31 2.36 10.26
CA PHE A 463 -1.36 1.75 11.59
C PHE A 463 -1.89 2.66 12.71
N PRO A 464 -1.50 3.95 12.84
CA PRO A 464 -2.03 4.80 13.92
C PRO A 464 -3.55 4.98 13.86
N HIS A 465 -4.11 5.13 12.65
CA HIS A 465 -5.56 5.21 12.46
C HIS A 465 -6.20 3.88 12.86
N PHE A 466 -5.70 2.77 12.33
CA PHE A 466 -6.20 1.44 12.66
C PHE A 466 -6.16 1.14 14.17
N GLN A 467 -5.03 1.43 14.82
CA GLN A 467 -4.85 1.26 16.26
C GLN A 467 -5.86 2.11 17.03
N GLN A 468 -6.04 3.37 16.64
CA GLN A 468 -7.03 4.26 17.25
C GLN A 468 -8.44 3.71 17.11
N MET A 469 -8.84 3.29 15.91
CA MET A 469 -10.17 2.74 15.65
C MET A 469 -10.43 1.48 16.47
N VAL A 470 -9.44 0.57 16.56
CA VAL A 470 -9.57 -0.67 17.33
C VAL A 470 -9.64 -0.42 18.84
N ASP A 471 -8.64 0.26 19.42
CA ASP A 471 -8.53 0.42 20.87
C ASP A 471 -9.56 1.41 21.44
N GLN A 472 -9.91 2.48 20.72
CA GLN A 472 -10.77 3.55 21.25
C GLN A 472 -12.24 3.41 20.86
N TYR A 473 -12.57 2.73 19.75
CA TYR A 473 -13.94 2.67 19.23
C TYR A 473 -14.49 1.26 19.11
N PHE A 474 -13.84 0.38 18.34
CA PHE A 474 -14.34 -0.95 18.00
C PHE A 474 -14.44 -1.88 19.23
N LEU A 475 -13.35 -2.06 19.98
CA LEU A 475 -13.37 -2.94 21.16
C LEU A 475 -14.29 -2.39 22.26
N PRO A 476 -14.26 -1.09 22.61
CA PRO A 476 -15.23 -0.53 23.54
C PRO A 476 -16.69 -0.65 23.07
N MET A 477 -16.97 -0.53 21.76
CA MET A 477 -18.31 -0.77 21.22
C MET A 477 -18.75 -2.21 21.42
N ARG A 478 -17.89 -3.20 21.14
CA ARG A 478 -18.18 -4.61 21.39
C ARG A 478 -18.47 -4.88 22.85
N GLU A 479 -17.73 -4.26 23.77
CA GLU A 479 -17.99 -4.36 25.21
C GLU A 479 -19.35 -3.77 25.58
N ARG A 480 -19.67 -2.55 25.14
CA ARG A 480 -20.98 -1.91 25.38
C ARG A 480 -22.16 -2.72 24.83
N CYS A 481 -21.97 -3.39 23.70
CA CYS A 481 -22.98 -4.26 23.08
C CYS A 481 -22.96 -5.70 23.61
N GLU A 482 -22.07 -6.01 24.56
CA GLU A 482 -21.87 -7.34 25.15
C GLU A 482 -21.67 -8.43 24.07
N VAL A 483 -20.79 -8.16 23.10
CA VAL A 483 -20.45 -9.08 22.01
C VAL A 483 -19.24 -9.91 22.41
N THR A 484 -19.48 -11.22 22.58
CA THR A 484 -18.45 -12.18 23.03
C THR A 484 -17.97 -13.14 21.93
N VAL A 485 -18.67 -13.22 20.80
CA VAL A 485 -18.23 -14.04 19.66
C VAL A 485 -16.86 -13.57 19.16
N PRO A 486 -15.97 -14.47 18.69
CA PRO A 486 -14.66 -14.08 18.19
C PRO A 486 -14.75 -13.05 17.06
N TRP A 487 -13.73 -12.20 16.94
CA TRP A 487 -13.62 -11.25 15.84
C TRP A 487 -12.45 -11.57 14.94
N LEU A 488 -12.53 -11.10 13.70
CA LEU A 488 -11.45 -11.17 12.74
C LEU A 488 -11.38 -9.85 11.97
N ALA A 489 -10.17 -9.46 11.59
CA ALA A 489 -10.00 -8.48 10.54
C ALA A 489 -10.25 -9.20 9.20
N SER A 490 -11.51 -9.21 8.76
CA SER A 490 -11.96 -9.97 7.58
C SER A 490 -11.48 -9.34 6.27
N GLU A 491 -11.16 -8.05 6.27
CA GLU A 491 -10.51 -7.33 5.19
C GLU A 491 -9.82 -6.10 5.76
N THR A 492 -8.56 -5.84 5.42
CA THR A 492 -7.86 -4.63 5.85
C THR A 492 -6.57 -4.49 5.10
N ALA A 493 -6.16 -3.26 4.81
CA ALA A 493 -4.93 -2.99 4.07
C ALA A 493 -4.40 -1.57 4.23
N MET A 494 -3.25 -1.37 3.61
CA MET A 494 -2.71 -0.09 3.15
C MET A 494 -2.37 -0.25 1.66
N HIS A 495 -2.46 0.79 0.84
CA HIS A 495 -2.01 0.74 -0.55
C HIS A 495 -0.53 1.16 -0.68
N SER A 496 0.10 0.81 -1.79
CA SER A 496 1.44 1.30 -2.16
C SER A 496 1.42 2.43 -3.20
N ALA A 497 0.25 2.98 -3.54
CA ALA A 497 0.14 4.05 -4.52
C ALA A 497 1.06 5.23 -4.16
N ASN A 498 1.59 5.91 -5.18
CA ASN A 498 2.50 7.05 -5.02
C ASN A 498 3.76 6.71 -4.20
N SER A 499 4.37 5.54 -4.47
CA SER A 499 5.65 5.08 -3.91
C SER A 499 5.62 4.82 -2.39
N THR A 500 4.49 4.32 -1.88
CA THR A 500 4.31 4.04 -0.44
C THR A 500 4.57 2.57 -0.06
N ASP A 501 5.27 1.80 -0.91
CA ASP A 501 5.57 0.38 -0.72
C ASP A 501 6.18 0.01 0.65
N PHE A 502 7.13 0.81 1.16
CA PHE A 502 7.71 0.55 2.49
C PHE A 502 6.66 0.74 3.60
N ALA A 503 5.89 1.82 3.54
CA ALA A 503 4.83 2.10 4.50
C ALA A 503 3.76 1.01 4.47
N GLN A 504 3.44 0.48 3.28
CA GLN A 504 2.55 -0.66 3.12
C GLN A 504 3.07 -1.90 3.87
N ALA A 505 4.34 -2.24 3.66
CA ALA A 505 5.00 -3.40 4.24
C ALA A 505 5.10 -3.31 5.79
N ASP A 506 5.50 -2.17 6.31
CA ASP A 506 5.55 -1.90 7.76
C ASP A 506 4.15 -1.91 8.39
N CYS A 507 3.14 -1.39 7.68
CA CYS A 507 1.76 -1.39 8.12
C CYS A 507 1.19 -2.82 8.25
N LEU A 508 1.51 -3.74 7.32
CA LEU A 508 1.16 -5.16 7.46
C LEU A 508 1.70 -5.75 8.77
N PHE A 509 3.00 -5.57 9.03
CA PHE A 509 3.63 -6.11 10.24
C PHE A 509 2.93 -5.62 11.50
N LYS A 510 2.71 -4.31 11.59
CA LYS A 510 2.09 -3.69 12.78
C LYS A 510 0.63 -4.09 12.93
N LYS A 511 -0.20 -3.94 11.89
CA LYS A 511 -1.65 -4.21 11.96
C LYS A 511 -1.95 -5.68 12.24
N LEU A 512 -1.21 -6.61 11.63
CA LEU A 512 -1.43 -8.05 11.81
C LEU A 512 -1.13 -8.47 13.26
N LEU A 513 0.08 -8.17 13.75
CA LEU A 513 0.50 -8.57 15.10
C LEU A 513 -0.28 -7.84 16.19
N PHE A 514 -0.67 -6.57 15.94
CA PHE A 514 -1.55 -5.83 16.83
C PHE A 514 -2.95 -6.43 16.90
N SER A 515 -3.54 -6.82 15.76
CA SER A 515 -4.88 -7.44 15.74
C SER A 515 -4.89 -8.75 16.53
N TRP A 516 -3.85 -9.57 16.36
CA TRP A 516 -3.66 -10.79 17.16
C TRP A 516 -3.54 -10.45 18.65
N ALA A 517 -2.71 -9.48 19.02
CA ALA A 517 -2.56 -9.01 20.41
C ALA A 517 -3.84 -8.37 21.01
N ARG A 518 -4.87 -8.13 20.20
CA ARG A 518 -6.20 -7.63 20.59
C ARG A 518 -7.30 -8.69 20.44
N GLY A 519 -6.91 -9.96 20.30
CA GLY A 519 -7.81 -11.11 20.32
C GLY A 519 -8.51 -11.39 19.00
N ALA A 520 -8.04 -10.84 17.88
CA ALA A 520 -8.49 -11.31 16.57
C ALA A 520 -8.05 -12.76 16.37
N ILE A 521 -8.92 -13.60 15.82
CA ILE A 521 -8.59 -14.99 15.47
C ILE A 521 -7.99 -15.13 14.06
N SER A 522 -8.01 -14.04 13.28
CA SER A 522 -7.47 -14.02 11.93
C SER A 522 -7.27 -12.58 11.46
N TYR A 523 -6.35 -12.42 10.52
CA TYR A 523 -6.14 -11.18 9.79
C TYR A 523 -6.05 -11.47 8.29
N THR A 524 -6.87 -10.76 7.51
CA THR A 524 -6.98 -10.92 6.06
C THR A 524 -6.49 -9.65 5.37
N TRP A 525 -5.35 -9.72 4.69
CA TRP A 525 -4.84 -8.59 3.91
C TRP A 525 -5.59 -8.43 2.59
N TYR A 526 -6.10 -7.22 2.31
CA TYR A 526 -6.67 -6.86 1.01
C TYR A 526 -5.59 -6.27 0.10
N GLY A 527 -5.29 -6.81 -1.07
CA GLY A 527 -5.49 -8.19 -1.52
C GLY A 527 -4.16 -8.86 -1.79
N LEU A 528 -4.17 -10.09 -2.32
CA LEU A 528 -2.93 -10.74 -2.74
C LEU A 528 -2.33 -10.04 -3.95
N CYS A 529 -3.15 -9.58 -4.89
CA CYS A 529 -2.71 -8.96 -6.14
C CYS A 529 -3.34 -7.58 -6.34
N ASN A 530 -2.59 -6.67 -6.95
CA ASN A 530 -3.12 -5.38 -7.40
C ASN A 530 -4.32 -5.59 -8.36
N ASN A 531 -5.38 -4.78 -8.18
CA ASN A 531 -6.59 -4.87 -9.00
C ASN A 531 -6.41 -4.29 -10.40
N GLY A 532 -5.48 -3.33 -10.56
CA GLY A 532 -5.20 -2.69 -11.83
C GLY A 532 -3.74 -2.25 -11.97
N TYR A 533 -3.52 -1.27 -12.83
CA TYR A 533 -2.18 -0.89 -13.33
C TYR A 533 -1.80 0.56 -12.99
N ASP A 534 -2.74 1.37 -12.51
CA ASP A 534 -2.47 2.76 -12.19
C ASP A 534 -1.76 2.85 -10.83
N LEU A 535 -0.44 3.04 -10.83
CA LEU A 535 0.40 3.14 -9.63
C LEU A 535 0.12 4.38 -8.75
N LYS A 536 -0.78 5.27 -9.17
CA LYS A 536 -1.19 6.46 -8.41
C LYS A 536 -2.58 6.30 -7.81
N TYR A 537 -3.36 5.32 -8.26
CA TYR A 537 -4.70 5.05 -7.76
C TYR A 537 -4.69 3.97 -6.67
N SER A 538 -5.20 4.28 -5.48
CA SER A 538 -5.14 3.41 -4.31
C SER A 538 -5.70 1.99 -4.53
N GLU A 539 -6.90 1.86 -5.10
CA GLU A 539 -7.56 0.57 -5.38
C GLU A 539 -6.74 -0.36 -6.27
N ASP A 540 -5.91 0.22 -7.14
CA ASP A 540 -5.02 -0.53 -8.02
C ASP A 540 -3.75 -1.01 -7.30
N ASN A 541 -3.49 -0.62 -6.03
CA ASN A 541 -2.19 -0.79 -5.36
C ASN A 541 -2.21 -1.44 -3.97
N PHE A 542 -3.28 -2.11 -3.60
CA PHE A 542 -3.40 -2.83 -2.32
C PHE A 542 -2.64 -4.17 -2.27
N GLY A 543 -2.29 -4.74 -3.41
CA GLY A 543 -1.73 -6.08 -3.55
C GLY A 543 -0.43 -6.32 -2.78
N ILE A 544 -0.22 -7.55 -2.34
CA ILE A 544 1.11 -8.07 -1.95
C ILE A 544 2.00 -8.22 -3.19
N LEU A 545 1.38 -8.57 -4.31
CA LEU A 545 1.94 -8.67 -5.65
C LEU A 545 1.36 -7.56 -6.52
N ASP A 546 2.11 -7.11 -7.52
CA ASP A 546 1.57 -6.27 -8.57
C ASP A 546 0.61 -7.06 -9.49
N ARG A 547 0.05 -6.38 -10.50
CA ARG A 547 -0.90 -6.98 -11.43
C ARG A 547 -0.27 -8.03 -12.35
N PHE A 548 1.06 -8.04 -12.46
CA PHE A 548 1.86 -8.97 -13.24
C PHE A 548 2.39 -10.16 -12.41
N MET A 549 1.94 -10.29 -11.14
CA MET A 549 2.41 -11.29 -10.19
C MET A 549 3.87 -11.11 -9.74
N SER A 550 4.40 -9.88 -9.86
CA SER A 550 5.71 -9.53 -9.34
C SER A 550 5.61 -9.14 -7.86
N PRO A 551 6.58 -9.52 -7.01
CA PRO A 551 6.52 -9.26 -5.58
C PRO A 551 6.83 -7.80 -5.25
N LYS A 552 6.05 -7.24 -4.34
CA LYS A 552 6.33 -5.95 -3.70
C LYS A 552 7.03 -6.15 -2.36
N TYR A 553 7.59 -5.10 -1.74
CA TYR A 553 8.29 -5.23 -0.45
C TYR A 553 7.49 -5.96 0.65
N ILE A 554 6.18 -5.72 0.70
CA ILE A 554 5.24 -6.41 1.59
C ILE A 554 5.28 -7.94 1.46
N PHE A 555 5.63 -8.51 0.31
CA PHE A 555 5.78 -9.96 0.11
C PHE A 555 6.81 -10.56 1.05
N ALA A 556 8.01 -9.97 1.14
CA ALA A 556 9.05 -10.46 2.04
C ALA A 556 8.63 -10.35 3.51
N VAL A 557 7.87 -9.31 3.85
CA VAL A 557 7.37 -9.11 5.22
C VAL A 557 6.31 -10.13 5.58
N TYR A 558 5.35 -10.40 4.69
CA TYR A 558 4.35 -11.45 4.91
C TYR A 558 5.03 -12.82 5.05
N ALA A 559 5.98 -13.13 4.16
CA ALA A 559 6.75 -14.38 4.22
C ALA A 559 7.50 -14.53 5.55
N ALA A 560 8.12 -13.46 6.05
CA ALA A 560 8.82 -13.45 7.33
C ALA A 560 7.87 -13.63 8.51
N ILE A 561 6.73 -12.92 8.53
CA ILE A 561 5.73 -13.05 9.60
C ILE A 561 5.26 -14.51 9.70
N VAL A 562 4.85 -15.12 8.57
CA VAL A 562 4.40 -16.52 8.59
C VAL A 562 5.52 -17.44 9.05
N ARG A 563 6.74 -17.29 8.52
CA ARG A 563 7.89 -18.14 8.88
C ARG A 563 8.17 -18.15 10.39
N GLU A 564 8.21 -16.96 10.99
CA GLU A 564 8.61 -16.80 12.39
C GLU A 564 7.42 -17.04 13.35
N TYR A 565 6.21 -16.60 12.99
CA TYR A 565 5.06 -16.58 13.90
C TYR A 565 4.05 -17.72 13.71
N GLN A 566 4.15 -18.58 12.68
CA GLN A 566 3.14 -19.61 12.43
C GLN A 566 2.90 -20.59 13.58
N THR A 567 3.88 -20.80 14.48
CA THR A 567 3.74 -21.68 15.65
C THR A 567 3.65 -20.89 16.97
N ALA A 568 3.57 -19.56 16.87
CA ALA A 568 3.57 -18.69 18.02
C ALA A 568 2.19 -18.64 18.67
N LYS A 569 2.15 -18.31 19.95
CA LYS A 569 0.95 -17.98 20.72
C LYS A 569 1.13 -16.64 21.38
N TYR A 570 0.09 -15.82 21.45
CA TYR A 570 0.21 -14.52 22.09
C TYR A 570 0.36 -14.69 23.61
N GLN A 571 1.35 -14.02 24.19
CA GLN A 571 1.63 -14.10 25.63
C GLN A 571 1.22 -12.83 26.37
N GLY A 572 1.37 -11.66 25.75
CA GLY A 572 1.00 -10.39 26.36
C GLY A 572 1.75 -9.19 25.81
N GLN A 573 1.30 -7.99 26.17
CA GLN A 573 1.97 -6.74 25.86
C GLN A 573 2.81 -6.29 27.06
N ILE A 574 4.08 -5.97 26.83
CA ILE A 574 4.99 -5.49 27.87
C ILE A 574 4.92 -3.96 27.92
N GLN A 575 4.71 -3.41 29.11
CA GLN A 575 4.74 -1.97 29.32
C GLN A 575 6.17 -1.52 29.63
N CYS A 576 6.62 -0.42 29.00
CA CYS A 576 7.96 0.12 29.18
C CYS A 576 7.94 1.66 29.10
N PRO A 577 8.75 2.38 29.92
CA PRO A 577 8.97 3.82 29.74
C PRO A 577 9.41 4.17 28.31
N GLY A 578 9.01 5.35 27.84
CA GLY A 578 9.12 5.73 26.41
C GLY A 578 7.96 5.20 25.54
N ALA A 579 7.07 4.39 26.13
CA ALA A 579 5.88 3.82 25.52
C ALA A 579 6.10 3.11 24.17
N PRO A 580 7.16 2.31 23.94
CA PRO A 580 7.22 1.50 22.73
C PRO A 580 6.11 0.43 22.74
N TRP A 581 5.68 0.00 21.57
CA TRP A 581 4.87 -1.20 21.40
C TRP A 581 5.78 -2.42 21.56
N LEU A 582 5.41 -3.33 22.46
CA LEU A 582 6.17 -4.55 22.79
C LEU A 582 5.19 -5.71 22.98
N PHE A 583 5.07 -6.59 21.99
CA PHE A 583 4.18 -7.75 22.03
C PHE A 583 4.98 -9.04 22.09
N ALA A 584 4.82 -9.79 23.18
CA ALA A 584 5.46 -11.08 23.37
C ALA A 584 4.58 -12.20 22.81
N PHE A 585 5.19 -13.06 22.00
CA PHE A 585 4.61 -14.30 21.50
C PHE A 585 5.55 -15.46 21.81
N CYS A 586 5.03 -16.62 22.18
CA CYS A 586 5.83 -17.79 22.50
C CYS A 586 5.66 -18.86 21.42
N THR A 587 6.77 -19.33 20.86
CA THR A 587 6.83 -20.54 20.03
C THR A 587 7.31 -21.72 20.89
N PRO A 588 7.29 -22.97 20.39
CA PRO A 588 7.90 -24.09 21.11
C PRO A 588 9.40 -23.95 21.38
N LYS A 589 10.10 -23.01 20.73
CA LYS A 589 11.56 -22.88 20.77
C LYS A 589 12.07 -21.55 21.31
N ALA A 590 11.25 -20.49 21.31
CA ALA A 590 11.69 -19.13 21.59
C ALA A 590 10.51 -18.22 21.96
N VAL A 591 10.82 -17.11 22.65
CA VAL A 591 9.93 -15.95 22.71
C VAL A 591 10.28 -14.97 21.58
N LEU A 592 9.26 -14.49 20.89
CA LEU A 592 9.31 -13.45 19.88
C LEU A 592 8.77 -12.15 20.50
N LEU A 593 9.58 -11.11 20.56
CA LEU A 593 9.17 -9.80 21.04
C LEU A 593 9.07 -8.83 19.85
N ALA A 594 7.86 -8.75 19.28
CA ALA A 594 7.54 -7.78 18.24
C ALA A 594 7.58 -6.36 18.82
N ASN A 595 8.26 -5.44 18.14
CA ASN A 595 8.49 -4.10 18.70
C ASN A 595 8.57 -2.99 17.65
N TRP A 596 8.09 -1.80 18.04
CA TRP A 596 8.25 -0.52 17.34
C TRP A 596 7.95 0.65 18.29
N ALA A 597 8.38 1.86 17.93
CA ALA A 597 8.07 3.07 18.69
C ALA A 597 6.57 3.42 18.58
N ALA A 598 5.94 3.93 19.66
CA ALA A 598 4.52 4.29 19.60
C ALA A 598 4.23 5.59 18.83
N THR A 599 5.20 6.49 18.75
CA THR A 599 5.10 7.64 17.88
C THR A 599 5.67 7.27 16.51
N ASN A 600 5.14 7.86 15.45
CA ASN A 600 5.71 7.76 14.10
C ASN A 600 7.08 8.47 13.97
N SER A 601 7.75 8.78 15.09
CA SER A 601 9.09 9.36 15.04
C SER A 601 10.07 8.32 14.49
N THR A 602 11.02 8.78 13.68
CA THR A 602 12.17 7.97 13.25
C THR A 602 13.20 7.79 14.37
N ALA A 603 12.89 8.24 15.60
CA ALA A 603 13.77 8.07 16.72
C ALA A 603 13.94 6.57 17.04
N SER A 604 15.16 6.20 17.39
CA SER A 604 15.49 4.87 17.86
C SER A 604 16.14 4.93 19.23
N ALA A 605 15.90 3.90 20.04
CA ALA A 605 16.46 3.77 21.38
C ALA A 605 16.83 2.31 21.67
N ILE A 606 17.83 2.12 22.53
CA ILE A 606 18.28 0.80 22.97
C ILE A 606 17.49 0.39 24.20
N TYR A 607 17.03 -0.86 24.23
CA TYR A 607 16.33 -1.47 25.34
C TYR A 607 17.01 -2.79 25.76
N ALA A 608 16.83 -3.16 27.02
CA ALA A 608 17.21 -4.45 27.58
C ALA A 608 15.96 -5.29 27.82
N ALA A 609 15.90 -6.47 27.20
CA ALA A 609 14.93 -7.52 27.53
C ALA A 609 15.56 -8.49 28.53
N TYR A 610 14.88 -8.70 29.67
CA TYR A 610 15.30 -9.65 30.69
C TYR A 610 14.57 -10.98 30.44
N ALA A 611 15.33 -11.99 30.01
CA ALA A 611 14.83 -13.32 29.69
C ALA A 611 15.96 -14.34 29.76
N ASN A 612 15.66 -15.55 30.22
CA ASN A 612 16.64 -16.65 30.26
C ASN A 612 16.81 -17.30 28.89
N ALA A 613 17.26 -16.52 27.91
CA ALA A 613 17.50 -16.96 26.54
C ALA A 613 18.94 -17.48 26.37
N SER A 614 19.12 -18.53 25.57
CA SER A 614 20.44 -19.04 25.19
C SER A 614 21.13 -18.17 24.15
N SER A 615 20.34 -17.47 23.32
CA SER A 615 20.82 -16.51 22.34
C SER A 615 19.71 -15.51 21.99
N ALA A 616 20.10 -14.38 21.40
CA ALA A 616 19.19 -13.35 20.95
C ALA A 616 19.53 -12.87 19.54
N THR A 617 18.51 -12.70 18.71
CA THR A 617 18.64 -12.19 17.34
C THR A 617 17.52 -11.19 17.09
N GLN A 618 17.86 -10.01 16.57
CA GLN A 618 16.86 -9.04 16.14
C GLN A 618 16.64 -9.17 14.65
N LEU A 619 15.41 -9.49 14.26
CA LEU A 619 14.95 -9.59 12.90
C LEU A 619 14.38 -8.25 12.43
N ASP A 620 14.77 -7.83 11.23
CA ASP A 620 14.09 -6.75 10.50
C ASP A 620 12.73 -7.20 9.96
N LEU A 621 12.04 -6.34 9.19
CA LEU A 621 10.71 -6.65 8.64
C LEU A 621 10.74 -7.83 7.64
N ALA A 622 11.83 -8.01 6.88
CA ALA A 622 12.00 -9.13 5.95
C ALA A 622 12.52 -10.41 6.63
N GLY A 623 12.85 -10.33 7.92
CA GLY A 623 13.36 -11.42 8.73
C GLY A 623 14.87 -11.61 8.65
N ASN A 624 15.63 -10.60 8.21
CA ASN A 624 17.09 -10.64 8.28
C ASN A 624 17.55 -10.43 9.72
N GLY A 625 18.37 -11.35 10.23
CA GLY A 625 18.79 -11.36 11.62
C GLY A 625 20.10 -10.63 11.89
N SER A 626 20.10 -9.76 12.89
CA SER A 626 21.29 -9.22 13.54
C SER A 626 21.48 -9.85 14.91
N ASN A 627 22.66 -10.40 15.20
CA ASN A 627 22.96 -10.99 16.51
C ASN A 627 22.86 -9.92 17.63
N ARG A 628 22.23 -10.27 18.74
CA ARG A 628 21.96 -9.40 19.90
C ARG A 628 22.50 -9.93 21.22
N ALA A 629 23.53 -10.79 21.19
CA ALA A 629 24.35 -11.30 22.32
C ALA A 629 23.72 -11.23 23.72
N THR A 630 23.51 -12.38 24.36
CA THR A 630 22.94 -12.43 25.72
C THR A 630 24.04 -12.40 26.78
N ARG A 631 23.84 -11.63 27.85
CA ARG A 631 24.71 -11.64 29.05
C ARG A 631 23.86 -11.61 30.31
N GLN A 632 24.10 -12.55 31.24
CA GLN A 632 23.39 -12.66 32.53
C GLN A 632 21.84 -12.60 32.39
N GLY A 633 21.28 -13.27 31.38
CA GLY A 633 19.83 -13.27 31.12
C GLY A 633 19.28 -11.94 30.59
N VAL A 634 20.13 -11.11 29.98
CA VAL A 634 19.74 -9.85 29.35
C VAL A 634 20.16 -9.85 27.88
N ALA A 635 19.24 -9.47 26.99
CA ALA A 635 19.50 -9.19 25.59
C ALA A 635 19.27 -7.71 25.30
N LEU A 636 20.17 -7.08 24.55
CA LEU A 636 19.99 -5.70 24.09
C LEU A 636 19.40 -5.66 22.68
N PHE A 637 18.46 -4.75 22.43
CA PHE A 637 17.86 -4.57 21.11
C PHE A 637 17.50 -3.10 20.87
N THR A 638 17.39 -2.70 19.61
CA THR A 638 17.03 -1.31 19.24
C THR A 638 15.57 -1.26 18.84
N VAL A 639 14.77 -0.41 19.46
CA VAL A 639 13.41 -0.11 18.97
C VAL A 639 13.50 1.09 18.04
N THR A 640 12.85 1.01 16.88
CA THR A 640 12.79 2.09 15.87
C THR A 640 11.34 2.43 15.53
N GLY A 641 11.11 3.45 14.70
CA GLY A 641 9.77 3.71 14.14
C GLY A 641 9.21 2.56 13.30
N SER A 642 10.07 1.75 12.68
CA SER A 642 9.68 0.56 11.89
C SER A 642 9.60 -0.68 12.77
N GLY A 643 8.73 -1.62 12.38
CA GLY A 643 8.57 -2.92 13.04
C GLY A 643 9.84 -3.77 13.02
N SER A 644 10.10 -4.48 14.12
CA SER A 644 11.13 -5.51 14.21
C SER A 644 10.72 -6.61 15.20
N THR A 645 11.43 -7.73 15.21
CA THR A 645 11.21 -8.82 16.19
C THR A 645 12.51 -9.18 16.89
N LEU A 646 12.55 -9.13 18.23
CA LEU A 646 13.63 -9.76 18.98
C LEU A 646 13.28 -11.22 19.27
N VAL A 647 14.05 -12.15 18.71
CA VAL A 647 13.94 -13.58 18.96
C VAL A 647 14.85 -13.94 20.12
N LEU A 648 14.27 -14.52 21.17
CA LEU A 648 14.93 -14.96 22.40
C LEU A 648 14.89 -16.48 22.47
N GLN A 649 15.92 -17.13 21.92
CA GLN A 649 15.99 -18.58 21.78
C GLN A 649 16.03 -19.26 23.15
N GLY A 650 15.21 -20.29 23.35
CA GLY A 650 15.14 -21.06 24.59
C GLY A 650 14.40 -20.37 25.75
N ALA A 651 14.07 -19.09 25.63
CA ALA A 651 13.24 -18.40 26.61
C ALA A 651 11.77 -18.87 26.50
N THR A 652 11.05 -18.83 27.63
CA THR A 652 9.61 -19.11 27.73
C THR A 652 8.78 -17.86 28.06
N ALA A 653 9.43 -16.80 28.53
CA ALA A 653 8.83 -15.51 28.83
C ALA A 653 9.89 -14.39 28.77
N VAL A 654 9.40 -13.14 28.72
CA VAL A 654 10.20 -11.95 29.00
C VAL A 654 9.67 -11.33 30.29
N ASP A 655 10.53 -11.21 31.30
CA ASP A 655 10.14 -10.76 32.63
C ASP A 655 9.84 -9.26 32.66
N LYS A 656 10.72 -8.48 32.02
CA LYS A 656 10.63 -7.02 31.93
C LYS A 656 11.48 -6.50 30.77
N VAL A 657 11.15 -5.28 30.34
CA VAL A 657 11.96 -4.50 29.39
C VAL A 657 12.29 -3.14 30.02
N LYS A 658 13.50 -2.64 29.80
CA LYS A 658 13.95 -1.32 30.29
C LYS A 658 14.70 -0.54 29.23
N PRO A 659 14.58 0.80 29.19
CA PRO A 659 15.44 1.63 28.35
C PRO A 659 16.89 1.56 28.83
N VAL A 660 17.81 1.49 27.87
CA VAL A 660 19.26 1.38 28.08
C VAL A 660 19.98 2.56 27.44
N GLY A 661 19.59 2.97 26.24
CA GLY A 661 20.22 4.07 25.52
C GLY A 661 19.17 4.97 24.89
N VAL A 662 19.05 6.19 25.40
CA VAL A 662 18.04 7.17 24.95
C VAL A 662 18.72 8.49 24.63
N LEU A 663 18.48 8.99 23.42
CA LEU A 663 18.97 10.28 22.96
C LEU A 663 17.87 11.32 23.08
N ASN A 664 18.08 12.31 23.95
CA ASN A 664 17.21 13.45 24.15
C ASN A 664 17.88 14.68 23.55
N ILE A 665 17.37 15.18 22.43
CA ILE A 665 17.81 16.43 21.82
C ILE A 665 16.57 17.18 21.34
N PRO A 666 16.54 18.52 21.41
CA PRO A 666 15.50 19.27 20.73
C PRO A 666 15.42 18.86 19.26
N GLU A 667 14.23 18.51 18.79
CA GLU A 667 14.03 18.12 17.39
C GLU A 667 14.45 19.25 16.44
N ALA A 668 14.26 20.50 16.86
CA ALA A 668 14.69 21.66 16.09
C ALA A 668 16.12 22.09 16.44
N VAL A 669 16.97 22.20 15.41
CA VAL A 669 18.34 22.69 15.51
C VAL A 669 18.52 23.94 14.65
N SER A 670 19.07 25.01 15.22
CA SER A 670 19.43 26.20 14.45
C SER A 670 20.80 26.04 13.82
N LEU A 671 20.92 26.30 12.51
CA LEU A 671 22.23 26.24 11.85
C LEU A 671 23.21 27.22 12.50
N ASN A 672 24.47 26.79 12.53
CA ASN A 672 25.59 27.55 13.06
C ASN A 672 25.41 28.00 14.52
N SER A 673 24.51 27.33 15.26
CA SER A 673 24.23 27.55 16.67
C SER A 673 24.47 26.28 17.48
N ASN A 674 24.80 26.45 18.75
CA ASN A 674 24.99 25.34 19.66
C ASN A 674 23.63 24.87 20.20
N THR A 675 23.32 23.59 20.02
CA THR A 675 22.14 22.92 20.56
C THR A 675 22.57 21.95 21.65
N ASN A 676 22.04 22.10 22.86
CA ASN A 676 22.33 21.16 23.94
C ASN A 676 21.46 19.91 23.82
N GLY A 677 22.07 18.75 23.98
CA GLY A 677 21.39 17.47 24.06
C GLY A 677 21.90 16.64 25.24
N GLN A 678 21.26 15.50 25.48
CA GLN A 678 21.61 14.56 26.54
C GLN A 678 21.47 13.13 26.02
N LEU A 679 22.53 12.34 26.19
CA LEU A 679 22.49 10.90 26.01
C LEU A 679 22.37 10.23 27.38
N THR A 680 21.29 9.47 27.60
CA THR A 680 21.12 8.67 28.83
C THR A 680 21.50 7.23 28.54
N ILE A 681 22.52 6.72 29.25
CA ILE A 681 22.97 5.33 29.17
C ILE A 681 22.77 4.64 30.52
N CYS A 682 22.23 3.42 30.50
CA CYS A 682 22.04 2.57 31.67
C CYS A 682 22.81 1.26 31.51
N ASN A 683 23.46 0.80 32.57
CA ASN A 683 24.00 -0.55 32.67
C ASN A 683 22.88 -1.50 33.16
N PRO A 684 22.37 -2.43 32.35
CA PRO A 684 21.29 -3.33 32.77
C PRO A 684 21.75 -4.54 33.61
N TRP A 685 23.06 -4.70 33.84
CA TRP A 685 23.67 -5.86 34.49
C TRP A 685 24.06 -5.61 35.96
N ASN A 686 24.36 -6.70 36.66
CA ASN A 686 24.71 -6.70 38.09
C ASN A 686 26.21 -6.54 38.37
N ASP A 687 27.01 -6.38 37.32
CA ASP A 687 28.45 -6.09 37.38
C ASP A 687 28.79 -4.82 36.60
N THR A 688 29.99 -4.30 36.84
CA THR A 688 30.50 -3.12 36.13
C THR A 688 30.70 -3.41 34.64
N VAL A 689 30.35 -2.46 33.78
CA VAL A 689 30.53 -2.58 32.32
C VAL A 689 31.12 -1.31 31.72
N THR A 690 31.94 -1.46 30.68
CA THR A 690 32.39 -0.35 29.84
C THR A 690 31.47 -0.22 28.63
N CYS A 691 31.11 1.01 28.28
CA CYS A 691 30.40 1.34 27.05
C CYS A 691 31.23 2.36 26.25
N ARG A 692 31.52 2.02 24.99
CA ARG A 692 32.09 2.96 24.02
C ARG A 692 30.96 3.73 23.35
N ILE A 693 31.13 5.05 23.24
CA ILE A 693 30.18 5.97 22.62
C ILE A 693 30.87 6.59 21.42
N SER A 694 30.24 6.51 20.25
CA SER A 694 30.84 6.95 18.99
C SER A 694 29.79 7.65 18.13
N PRO A 695 29.77 9.00 18.11
CA PRO A 695 28.88 9.76 17.23
C PRO A 695 29.17 9.46 15.75
N ARG A 696 28.11 9.23 14.96
CA ARG A 696 28.16 9.06 13.51
C ARG A 696 27.58 10.30 12.87
N LEU A 697 28.45 11.28 12.64
CA LEU A 697 28.07 12.61 12.19
C LEU A 697 27.99 12.69 10.66
N SER A 698 26.94 13.31 10.16
CA SER A 698 26.82 13.72 8.76
C SER A 698 27.73 14.92 8.46
N ALA A 699 27.94 15.22 7.17
CA ALA A 699 28.69 16.40 6.76
C ALA A 699 28.12 17.68 7.41
N GLY A 700 28.98 18.55 7.94
CA GLY A 700 28.57 19.78 8.63
C GLY A 700 28.03 19.59 10.06
N GLN A 701 27.98 18.37 10.60
CA GLN A 701 27.67 18.15 12.02
C GLN A 701 28.94 18.05 12.86
N SER A 702 28.94 18.70 14.02
CA SER A 702 29.98 18.55 15.05
C SER A 702 29.35 18.39 16.43
N ILE A 703 29.97 17.57 17.27
CA ILE A 703 29.50 17.30 18.62
C ILE A 703 30.65 17.45 19.62
N SER A 704 30.34 17.99 20.81
CA SER A 704 31.29 18.13 21.91
C SER A 704 30.66 17.74 23.24
N GLY A 705 31.46 17.29 24.21
CA GLY A 705 31.01 16.92 25.56
C GLY A 705 30.73 15.42 25.77
N LEU A 706 30.55 14.62 24.71
CA LEU A 706 30.43 13.17 24.84
C LEU A 706 31.80 12.51 25.10
N PRO A 707 31.94 11.68 26.15
CA PRO A 707 33.14 10.86 26.37
C PRO A 707 33.23 9.73 25.34
N GLY A 708 34.44 9.31 24.98
CA GLY A 708 34.66 8.18 24.07
C GLY A 708 34.33 6.83 24.71
N ASP A 709 34.81 6.58 25.92
CA ASP A 709 34.50 5.38 26.71
C ASP A 709 34.01 5.80 28.11
N ILE A 710 33.02 5.08 28.64
CA ILE A 710 32.53 5.24 30.02
C ILE A 710 32.52 3.91 30.75
N THR A 711 32.80 3.93 32.05
CA THR A 711 32.57 2.80 32.95
C THR A 711 31.35 3.07 33.80
N LEU A 712 30.41 2.12 33.82
CA LEU A 712 29.17 2.17 34.57
C LEU A 712 29.15 1.06 35.62
N LEU A 713 28.85 1.42 36.87
CA LEU A 713 28.61 0.46 37.94
C LEU A 713 27.35 -0.37 37.65
N ALA A 714 27.18 -1.47 38.37
CA ALA A 714 26.00 -2.33 38.29
C ALA A 714 24.72 -1.50 38.42
N ASN A 715 23.78 -1.65 37.48
CA ASN A 715 22.51 -0.92 37.44
C ASN A 715 22.61 0.63 37.40
N GLU A 716 23.80 1.20 37.16
CA GLU A 716 23.99 2.65 37.08
C GLU A 716 23.33 3.23 35.81
N THR A 717 22.59 4.31 35.97
CA THR A 717 22.17 5.18 34.86
C THR A 717 22.94 6.48 34.90
N ARG A 718 23.55 6.86 33.78
CA ARG A 718 24.31 8.10 33.62
C ARG A 718 23.77 8.94 32.48
N SER A 719 23.55 10.22 32.78
CA SER A 719 23.17 11.22 31.78
C SER A 719 24.41 11.99 31.33
N LEU A 720 24.66 11.98 30.02
CA LEU A 720 25.82 12.59 29.39
C LEU A 720 25.36 13.81 28.58
N PRO A 721 25.54 15.04 29.09
CA PRO A 721 25.23 16.23 28.33
C PRO A 721 26.22 16.41 27.19
N PHE A 722 25.76 16.95 26.07
CA PHE A 722 26.58 17.28 24.91
C PHE A 722 26.06 18.52 24.20
N THR A 723 26.89 19.07 23.34
CA THR A 723 26.54 20.19 22.46
C THR A 723 26.70 19.77 21.01
N LEU A 724 25.61 19.86 20.24
CA LEU A 724 25.56 19.66 18.79
C LEU A 724 25.65 21.02 18.08
N ARG A 725 26.37 21.07 16.97
CA ARG A 725 26.35 22.18 16.02
C ARG A 725 26.18 21.63 14.61
N CYS A 726 25.23 22.19 13.87
CA CYS A 726 24.95 21.86 12.48
C CYS A 726 25.27 23.07 11.59
N GLU A 727 26.12 22.91 10.60
CA GLU A 727 26.47 23.96 9.62
C GLU A 727 25.59 23.90 8.37
N GLN A 728 24.95 22.75 8.14
CA GLN A 728 24.06 22.44 7.05
C GLN A 728 22.85 21.67 7.57
N ASP A 729 21.83 21.50 6.73
CA ASP A 729 20.64 20.74 7.08
C ASP A 729 20.98 19.30 7.45
N ALA A 730 20.41 18.85 8.58
CA ALA A 730 20.57 17.50 9.07
C ALA A 730 19.21 16.91 9.39
N THR A 731 18.99 15.68 8.95
CA THR A 731 17.74 14.94 9.17
C THR A 731 17.76 14.06 10.42
N SER A 732 18.96 13.76 10.94
CA SER A 732 19.12 12.97 12.16
C SER A 732 20.47 13.19 12.85
N LEU A 733 20.54 12.87 14.14
CA LEU A 733 21.76 12.64 14.90
C LEU A 733 21.86 11.15 15.23
N ASN A 734 22.97 10.52 14.83
CA ASN A 734 23.22 9.10 15.09
C ASN A 734 24.38 8.93 16.08
N ILE A 735 24.20 8.10 17.10
CA ILE A 735 25.22 7.76 18.09
C ILE A 735 25.30 6.24 18.24
N GLN A 736 26.50 5.70 18.07
CA GLN A 736 26.80 4.29 18.31
C GLN A 736 27.17 4.06 19.77
N CYS A 737 26.57 3.04 20.37
CA CYS A 737 26.91 2.53 21.70
C CYS A 737 27.38 1.09 21.59
N GLN A 738 28.54 0.78 22.17
CA GLN A 738 29.08 -0.59 22.22
C GLN A 738 29.42 -0.94 23.67
N PHE A 739 28.57 -1.76 24.29
CA PHE A 739 28.85 -2.33 25.60
C PHE A 739 29.87 -3.46 25.48
N ALA A 740 30.73 -3.63 26.49
CA ALA A 740 31.70 -4.71 26.51
C ALA A 740 31.01 -6.07 26.27
N SER A 741 31.60 -6.89 25.38
CA SER A 741 31.08 -8.19 24.95
C SER A 741 29.74 -8.15 24.19
N HIS A 742 29.29 -6.98 23.71
CA HIS A 742 28.10 -6.83 22.88
C HIS A 742 28.44 -6.20 21.53
N PRO A 743 27.63 -6.46 20.48
CA PRO A 743 27.75 -5.77 19.21
C PRO A 743 27.45 -4.27 19.37
N THR A 744 27.97 -3.47 18.45
CA THR A 744 27.63 -2.04 18.35
C THR A 744 26.15 -1.88 18.02
N MET A 745 25.52 -0.88 18.64
CA MET A 745 24.11 -0.56 18.46
C MET A 745 23.93 0.93 18.18
N ASP A 746 23.01 1.25 17.27
CA ASP A 746 22.71 2.63 16.88
C ASP A 746 21.53 3.18 17.67
N ILE A 747 21.65 4.46 18.05
CA ILE A 747 20.59 5.32 18.58
C ILE A 747 20.52 6.51 17.62
N ALA A 748 19.31 6.83 17.17
CA ALA A 748 19.07 7.93 16.24
C ALA A 748 17.98 8.85 16.81
N ALA A 749 18.17 10.15 16.67
CA ALA A 749 17.11 11.13 16.90
C ALA A 749 16.88 11.92 15.61
N PRO A 750 15.63 12.12 15.16
CA PRO A 750 15.33 13.02 14.05
C PRO A 750 15.75 14.44 14.39
N LEU A 751 16.24 15.16 13.37
CA LEU A 751 16.52 16.57 13.44
C LEU A 751 15.72 17.30 12.37
N GLN A 752 15.27 18.50 12.70
CA GLN A 752 14.70 19.48 11.81
C GLN A 752 15.51 20.76 11.92
N THR A 753 15.98 21.29 10.80
CA THR A 753 16.64 22.59 10.82
C THR A 753 15.60 23.69 11.05
N THR A 754 15.91 24.61 11.96
CA THR A 754 15.09 25.80 12.17
C THR A 754 15.15 26.71 10.94
N LEU A 755 13.99 27.03 10.37
CA LEU A 755 13.92 27.94 9.23
C LEU A 755 14.10 29.38 9.70
N VAL A 756 15.07 30.09 9.12
CA VAL A 756 15.28 31.52 9.38
C VAL A 756 14.56 32.33 8.32
N SER A 757 13.49 33.02 8.71
CA SER A 757 12.78 33.95 7.86
C SER A 757 13.36 35.37 8.04
N GLU A 758 13.70 36.01 6.92
CA GLU A 758 14.20 37.41 6.86
C GLU A 758 13.17 38.29 6.15
N ASN A 759 12.68 39.35 6.82
CA ASN A 759 11.79 40.41 6.32
C ASN A 759 10.53 39.95 5.53
N ALA A 760 9.47 40.75 5.49
CA ALA A 760 8.28 40.45 4.67
C ALA A 760 8.48 40.71 3.16
N ASP A 761 9.66 40.38 2.61
CA ASP A 761 9.91 40.39 1.17
C ASP A 761 9.56 39.01 0.58
N PHE A 762 8.44 38.96 -0.14
CA PHE A 762 7.93 37.74 -0.77
C PHE A 762 8.41 37.54 -2.22
N SER A 763 9.47 38.24 -2.64
CA SER A 763 10.15 37.98 -3.92
C SER A 763 11.19 36.85 -3.85
N ARG A 764 11.58 36.44 -2.64
CA ARG A 764 12.48 35.31 -2.37
C ARG A 764 11.79 33.95 -2.59
N PRO A 765 12.54 32.83 -2.65
CA PRO A 765 11.94 31.49 -2.65
C PRO A 765 11.01 31.25 -1.44
N PRO A 766 9.95 30.44 -1.60
CA PRO A 766 9.04 30.10 -0.49
C PRO A 766 9.76 29.37 0.64
N ASP A 767 9.28 29.59 1.87
CA ASP A 767 9.75 28.88 3.06
C ASP A 767 9.31 27.42 3.04
N PHE A 768 8.09 27.18 2.54
CA PHE A 768 7.53 25.84 2.42
C PHE A 768 6.83 25.64 1.09
N ILE A 769 6.94 24.44 0.55
CA ILE A 769 6.22 23.97 -0.65
C ILE A 769 5.43 22.73 -0.24
N LEU A 770 4.12 22.77 -0.50
CA LEU A 770 3.19 21.66 -0.35
C LEU A 770 2.78 21.18 -1.75
N ASP A 771 3.47 20.19 -2.28
CA ASP A 771 3.24 19.65 -3.63
C ASP A 771 3.54 18.13 -3.73
N GLN A 772 3.77 17.47 -2.59
CA GLN A 772 4.12 16.07 -2.53
C GLN A 772 2.98 15.24 -1.95
N TYR A 773 2.84 14.01 -2.45
CA TYR A 773 1.85 13.07 -1.94
C TYR A 773 2.02 12.77 -0.43
N SER A 774 3.26 12.77 0.08
CA SER A 774 3.55 12.57 1.50
C SER A 774 2.96 13.65 2.43
N GLN A 775 2.52 14.78 1.86
CA GLN A 775 1.88 15.88 2.57
C GLN A 775 0.35 15.78 2.55
N LEU A 776 -0.22 14.87 1.77
CA LEU A 776 -1.66 14.69 1.61
C LEU A 776 -2.27 13.94 2.81
N VAL A 777 -3.44 14.39 3.22
CA VAL A 777 -4.36 13.62 4.06
C VAL A 777 -5.70 13.59 3.36
N SER A 778 -6.22 12.41 3.06
CA SER A 778 -7.49 12.21 2.38
C SER A 778 -8.42 11.35 3.22
N SER A 779 -9.71 11.70 3.22
CA SER A 779 -10.76 10.91 3.86
C SER A 779 -11.26 9.77 2.97
N PHE A 780 -10.83 9.75 1.71
CA PHE A 780 -11.48 8.99 0.64
C PHE A 780 -10.54 8.04 -0.11
N GLU A 781 -9.26 7.98 0.28
CA GLU A 781 -8.25 7.13 -0.38
C GLU A 781 -8.58 5.64 -0.35
N PHE A 782 -9.36 5.20 0.63
CA PHE A 782 -9.76 3.80 0.81
C PHE A 782 -11.22 3.54 0.41
N ASP A 783 -11.92 4.56 -0.12
CA ASP A 783 -13.28 4.40 -0.61
C ASP A 783 -13.27 4.35 -2.16
N PRO A 784 -13.55 3.18 -2.76
CA PRO A 784 -13.63 3.07 -4.20
C PRO A 784 -14.65 4.05 -4.81
N ALA A 785 -15.78 4.33 -4.14
CA ALA A 785 -16.81 5.24 -4.66
C ALA A 785 -16.30 6.68 -4.90
N SER A 786 -15.19 7.03 -4.25
CA SER A 786 -14.62 8.38 -4.22
C SER A 786 -13.40 8.57 -5.15
N ALA A 787 -13.16 7.64 -6.09
CA ALA A 787 -12.01 7.73 -7.01
C ALA A 787 -11.90 9.05 -7.79
N ALA A 788 -13.03 9.71 -8.08
CA ALA A 788 -13.04 10.99 -8.78
C ALA A 788 -12.49 12.15 -7.92
N THR A 789 -12.54 12.02 -6.59
CA THR A 789 -12.13 13.02 -5.60
C THR A 789 -10.72 12.75 -5.04
N LEU A 790 -9.92 11.91 -5.72
CA LEU A 790 -8.52 11.72 -5.34
C LEU A 790 -7.64 12.84 -5.87
N TRP A 791 -6.61 13.18 -5.09
CA TRP A 791 -5.63 14.19 -5.46
C TRP A 791 -4.84 13.80 -6.71
N ARG A 792 -4.78 14.69 -7.71
CA ARG A 792 -4.17 14.39 -9.04
C ARG A 792 -2.80 15.01 -9.26
N GLY A 793 -2.18 15.51 -8.19
CA GLY A 793 -0.87 16.14 -8.23
C GLY A 793 -0.94 17.65 -8.04
N PRO A 794 0.19 18.36 -8.19
CA PRO A 794 0.30 19.77 -7.80
C PRO A 794 -0.63 20.76 -8.53
N ASN A 795 -1.15 20.40 -9.70
CA ASN A 795 -2.09 21.23 -10.46
C ASN A 795 -3.52 21.14 -9.91
N ASP A 796 -3.84 20.05 -9.21
CA ASP A 796 -5.11 19.80 -8.52
C ASP A 796 -5.12 20.62 -7.22
N LEU A 797 -4.16 20.36 -6.34
CA LEU A 797 -3.92 21.14 -5.13
C LEU A 797 -2.42 21.26 -4.86
N SER A 798 -1.92 22.48 -4.66
CA SER A 798 -0.59 22.71 -4.08
C SER A 798 -0.49 24.09 -3.43
N ALA A 799 0.53 24.30 -2.59
CA ALA A 799 0.76 25.58 -1.95
C ALA A 799 2.23 25.96 -1.86
N LYS A 800 2.51 27.26 -1.97
CA LYS A 800 3.78 27.88 -1.60
C LYS A 800 3.53 28.84 -0.47
N VAL A 801 4.34 28.77 0.59
CA VAL A 801 4.13 29.54 1.82
C VAL A 801 5.36 30.37 2.14
N TRP A 802 5.14 31.64 2.46
CA TRP A 802 6.15 32.57 2.96
C TRP A 802 5.69 33.15 4.28
N ILE A 803 6.64 33.33 5.20
CA ILE A 803 6.44 33.90 6.51
C ILE A 803 7.45 35.02 6.67
N GLY A 804 7.07 36.11 7.31
CA GLY A 804 7.96 37.24 7.55
C GLY A 804 7.49 38.11 8.70
N LEU A 805 8.43 38.86 9.29
CA LEU A 805 8.12 39.88 10.29
C LEU A 805 8.32 41.26 9.64
N TYR A 806 7.29 42.12 9.71
CA TYR A 806 7.38 43.49 9.24
C TYR A 806 6.42 44.39 10.00
N ALA A 807 6.90 45.56 10.43
CA ALA A 807 6.13 46.56 11.18
C ALA A 807 5.38 45.98 12.40
N ASP A 808 6.06 45.15 13.20
CA ASP A 808 5.50 44.45 14.37
C ASP A 808 4.25 43.60 14.06
N LYS A 809 4.18 43.05 12.84
CA LYS A 809 3.17 42.07 12.42
C LYS A 809 3.84 40.83 11.85
N LEU A 810 3.31 39.67 12.19
CA LEU A 810 3.63 38.41 11.52
C LEU A 810 2.85 38.38 10.21
N HIS A 811 3.55 38.36 9.09
CA HIS A 811 2.98 38.25 7.76
C HIS A 811 3.11 36.82 7.25
N ILE A 812 2.04 36.31 6.68
CA ILE A 812 1.98 34.99 6.05
C ILE A 812 1.36 35.17 4.68
N ARG A 813 2.09 34.77 3.64
CA ARG A 813 1.58 34.67 2.28
C ARG A 813 1.49 33.20 1.90
N ALA A 814 0.35 32.80 1.35
CA ALA A 814 0.20 31.51 0.70
C ALA A 814 -0.29 31.70 -0.73
N GLU A 815 0.41 31.12 -1.69
CA GLU A 815 -0.09 30.96 -3.06
C GLU A 815 -0.58 29.53 -3.19
N VAL A 816 -1.88 29.37 -3.39
CA VAL A 816 -2.56 28.08 -3.49
C VAL A 816 -3.00 27.86 -4.92
N GLN A 817 -2.52 26.79 -5.53
CA GLN A 817 -3.07 26.24 -6.76
C GLN A 817 -4.19 25.28 -6.38
N ASP A 818 -5.38 25.53 -6.91
CA ASP A 818 -6.62 24.78 -6.65
C ASP A 818 -7.52 24.90 -7.89
N ASP A 819 -7.88 23.79 -8.52
CA ASP A 819 -8.64 23.81 -9.76
C ASP A 819 -10.11 24.24 -9.59
N ARG A 820 -10.69 24.12 -8.37
CA ARG A 820 -12.08 24.52 -8.13
C ARG A 820 -12.32 25.08 -6.72
N GLN A 821 -12.57 26.39 -6.67
CA GLN A 821 -13.04 27.05 -5.45
C GLN A 821 -14.46 26.62 -5.01
N VAL A 822 -14.57 26.11 -3.79
CA VAL A 822 -15.78 25.79 -3.05
C VAL A 822 -15.75 26.46 -1.68
N PHE A 823 -16.83 27.18 -1.37
CA PHE A 823 -16.95 27.94 -0.13
C PHE A 823 -17.67 27.13 0.94
N SER A 824 -17.30 27.35 2.20
CA SER A 824 -18.07 26.78 3.31
C SER A 824 -19.46 27.42 3.40
N PRO A 825 -20.53 26.65 3.65
CA PRO A 825 -21.86 27.21 3.88
C PRO A 825 -21.96 27.96 5.22
N GLU A 826 -20.99 27.78 6.12
CA GLU A 826 -20.97 28.37 7.45
C GLU A 826 -19.71 29.24 7.63
N ALA A 827 -19.89 30.52 7.96
CA ALA A 827 -18.79 31.47 8.17
C ALA A 827 -17.85 31.11 9.34
N THR A 828 -18.27 30.22 10.25
CA THR A 828 -17.50 29.78 11.44
C THR A 828 -16.93 28.37 11.29
N ASN A 829 -17.08 27.74 10.12
CA ASN A 829 -16.53 26.42 9.81
C ASN A 829 -15.90 26.45 8.43
N ILE A 830 -15.03 27.44 8.19
CA ILE A 830 -14.42 27.65 6.87
C ILE A 830 -13.59 26.46 6.40
N TRP A 831 -13.11 25.62 7.32
CA TRP A 831 -12.39 24.39 7.04
C TRP A 831 -13.18 23.33 6.26
N LYS A 832 -14.53 23.44 6.24
CA LYS A 832 -15.39 22.58 5.43
C LYS A 832 -15.36 22.95 3.95
N GLY A 833 -14.88 24.13 3.57
CA GLY A 833 -14.62 24.53 2.19
C GLY A 833 -13.12 24.75 1.95
N ASP A 834 -12.76 25.27 0.78
CA ASP A 834 -11.36 25.53 0.48
C ASP A 834 -10.89 26.75 1.24
N SER A 835 -9.81 26.55 1.97
CA SER A 835 -9.33 27.48 2.97
C SER A 835 -7.92 27.12 3.36
N ILE A 836 -7.21 28.08 3.93
CA ILE A 836 -5.94 27.81 4.61
C ILE A 836 -6.17 27.71 6.11
N GLN A 837 -5.38 26.86 6.77
CA GLN A 837 -5.27 26.85 8.22
C GLN A 837 -3.80 26.88 8.62
N MET A 838 -3.52 27.47 9.77
CA MET A 838 -2.19 27.57 10.33
C MET A 838 -2.24 27.46 11.84
N ALA A 839 -1.19 26.88 12.40
CA ALA A 839 -1.03 26.77 13.84
C ALA A 839 0.30 27.38 14.31
N LEU A 840 0.25 28.09 15.44
CA LEU A 840 1.38 28.78 16.06
C LEU A 840 1.55 28.30 17.50
N GLY A 841 2.69 27.68 17.79
CA GLY A 841 3.05 27.20 19.13
C GLY A 841 4.32 27.87 19.63
N PHE A 842 4.30 28.44 20.84
CA PHE A 842 5.44 29.17 21.38
C PHE A 842 6.10 28.46 22.56
N PRO A 843 7.44 28.51 22.70
CA PRO A 843 8.14 27.87 23.80
C PRO A 843 7.65 28.32 25.18
N GLY A 844 7.34 27.34 26.05
CA GLY A 844 6.84 27.58 27.41
C GLY A 844 5.35 27.95 27.49
N GLN A 845 4.65 28.03 26.37
CA GLN A 845 3.21 28.26 26.32
C GLN A 845 2.46 26.93 26.37
N GLN A 846 1.39 26.87 27.17
CA GLN A 846 0.45 25.75 27.17
C GLN A 846 -0.61 25.98 26.09
N GLY A 847 -0.81 25.01 25.21
CA GLY A 847 -1.66 25.14 24.02
C GLY A 847 -1.00 25.89 22.87
N HIS A 848 -1.73 26.04 21.78
CA HIS A 848 -1.30 26.72 20.56
C HIS A 848 -2.45 27.57 20.00
N PHE A 849 -2.13 28.43 19.04
CA PHE A 849 -3.14 29.12 18.25
C PHE A 849 -3.43 28.32 16.99
N GLU A 850 -4.70 28.18 16.59
CA GLU A 850 -5.11 27.63 15.30
C GLU A 850 -6.03 28.64 14.60
N LEU A 851 -5.60 29.12 13.44
CA LEU A 851 -6.17 30.24 12.70
C LEU A 851 -6.40 29.83 11.25
N GLY A 852 -7.32 30.49 10.55
CA GLY A 852 -7.54 30.23 9.13
C GLY A 852 -8.11 31.40 8.37
N ALA A 853 -8.13 31.27 7.05
CA ALA A 853 -8.69 32.25 6.15
C ALA A 853 -9.29 31.57 4.93
N ALA A 854 -10.39 32.12 4.42
CA ALA A 854 -11.10 31.65 3.23
C ALA A 854 -11.74 32.81 2.48
N LEU A 855 -12.23 32.53 1.27
CA LEU A 855 -13.23 33.38 0.60
C LEU A 855 -14.63 32.90 1.00
N ASP A 856 -15.58 33.82 1.11
CA ASP A 856 -17.00 33.48 1.22
C ASP A 856 -17.67 33.40 -0.17
N GLY A 857 -18.97 33.05 -0.20
CA GLY A 857 -19.74 32.97 -1.44
C GLY A 857 -19.92 34.29 -2.19
N GLN A 858 -19.48 35.42 -1.64
CA GLN A 858 -19.45 36.73 -2.28
C GLN A 858 -18.03 37.13 -2.71
N GLY A 859 -17.03 36.29 -2.48
CA GLY A 859 -15.62 36.56 -2.76
C GLY A 859 -14.98 37.51 -1.74
N LEU A 860 -15.56 37.68 -0.55
CA LEU A 860 -14.95 38.46 0.53
C LEU A 860 -14.05 37.57 1.38
N ALA A 861 -12.92 38.13 1.84
CA ALA A 861 -12.01 37.45 2.74
C ALA A 861 -12.61 37.33 4.15
N ILE A 862 -12.64 36.10 4.68
CA ILE A 862 -13.15 35.79 6.02
C ILE A 862 -12.07 35.14 6.89
N PRO A 863 -11.80 35.66 8.10
CA PRO A 863 -10.90 35.04 9.08
C PRO A 863 -11.64 34.03 9.96
N ASP A 864 -10.94 32.99 10.40
CA ASP A 864 -11.39 32.15 11.50
C ASP A 864 -10.27 31.86 12.51
N VAL A 865 -10.69 31.55 13.74
CA VAL A 865 -9.83 31.23 14.88
C VAL A 865 -10.52 30.12 15.66
N TRP A 866 -9.93 28.92 15.64
CA TRP A 866 -10.51 27.71 16.24
C TRP A 866 -9.94 27.39 17.61
N ILE A 867 -8.63 27.56 17.77
CA ILE A 867 -7.93 27.25 19.01
C ILE A 867 -7.16 28.48 19.45
N THR A 868 -7.31 28.82 20.73
CA THR A 868 -6.44 29.76 21.42
C THR A 868 -5.98 29.16 22.74
N PRO A 869 -4.80 29.53 23.24
CA PRO A 869 -4.43 29.26 24.61
C PRO A 869 -5.45 29.90 25.55
N ALA A 870 -5.76 29.26 26.68
CA ALA A 870 -6.92 29.59 27.53
C ALA A 870 -7.02 31.06 27.98
N THR A 871 -5.91 31.80 27.96
CA THR A 871 -5.82 33.21 28.34
C THR A 871 -6.19 34.20 27.23
N TYR A 872 -6.53 33.73 26.01
CA TYR A 872 -6.77 34.58 24.85
C TYR A 872 -8.20 34.45 24.31
N ALA A 873 -8.82 35.59 24.03
CA ALA A 873 -10.16 35.64 23.45
C ALA A 873 -10.13 35.50 21.92
N ILE A 874 -10.83 34.47 21.41
CA ILE A 874 -11.00 34.19 19.97
C ILE A 874 -11.44 35.43 19.19
N ALA A 875 -12.47 36.15 19.68
CA ALA A 875 -13.04 37.30 18.97
C ALA A 875 -12.03 38.46 18.78
N ALA A 876 -11.21 38.73 19.79
CA ALA A 876 -10.19 39.78 19.72
C ALA A 876 -9.10 39.43 18.71
N LEU A 877 -8.67 38.17 18.68
CA LEU A 877 -7.67 37.71 17.73
C LEU A 877 -8.20 37.72 16.30
N ARG A 878 -9.44 37.27 16.09
CA ARG A 878 -10.13 37.31 14.80
C ARG A 878 -10.25 38.74 14.25
N GLN A 879 -10.55 39.71 15.11
CA GLN A 879 -10.64 41.12 14.71
C GLN A 879 -9.27 41.73 14.37
N ALA A 880 -8.18 41.22 14.96
CA ALA A 880 -6.83 41.70 14.71
C ALA A 880 -6.19 41.15 13.42
N MET A 881 -6.81 40.15 12.77
CA MET A 881 -6.32 39.57 11.52
C MET A 881 -6.61 40.51 10.35
N GLU A 882 -5.56 40.96 9.68
CA GLU A 882 -5.65 41.71 8.43
C GLU A 882 -5.52 40.71 7.27
N LEU A 883 -6.58 40.57 6.46
CA LEU A 883 -6.63 39.61 5.36
C LEU A 883 -6.82 40.31 4.01
N HIS A 884 -6.03 39.89 3.05
CA HIS A 884 -6.23 40.19 1.64
C HIS A 884 -6.14 38.88 0.85
N ILE A 885 -7.21 38.51 0.17
CA ILE A 885 -7.29 37.27 -0.62
C ILE A 885 -7.70 37.64 -2.04
N ASN A 886 -6.93 37.19 -3.03
CA ASN A 886 -7.24 37.39 -4.44
C ASN A 886 -7.17 36.05 -5.17
N ARG A 887 -8.18 35.73 -5.99
CA ARG A 887 -8.20 34.52 -6.81
C ARG A 887 -8.22 34.88 -8.29
N GLU A 888 -7.30 34.29 -9.05
CA GLU A 888 -7.19 34.41 -10.50
C GLU A 888 -7.16 33.01 -11.13
N GLY A 889 -8.28 32.62 -11.75
CA GLY A 889 -8.44 31.28 -12.31
C GLY A 889 -8.37 30.20 -11.22
N SER A 890 -7.32 29.38 -11.29
CA SER A 890 -7.03 28.30 -10.34
C SER A 890 -5.95 28.66 -9.31
N ASN A 891 -5.55 29.93 -9.22
CA ASN A 891 -4.57 30.38 -8.25
C ASN A 891 -5.23 31.34 -7.25
N THR A 892 -5.11 31.04 -5.96
CA THR A 892 -5.59 31.88 -4.86
C THR A 892 -4.41 32.36 -4.03
N MET A 893 -4.21 33.66 -3.96
CA MET A 893 -3.23 34.30 -3.09
C MET A 893 -3.90 34.71 -1.79
N TYR A 894 -3.42 34.16 -0.68
CA TYR A 894 -3.77 34.57 0.67
C TYR A 894 -2.64 35.44 1.24
N GLN A 895 -2.98 36.60 1.78
CA GLN A 895 -2.07 37.46 2.52
C GLN A 895 -2.71 37.77 3.88
N LEU A 896 -2.06 37.31 4.94
CA LEU A 896 -2.45 37.53 6.32
C LEU A 896 -1.38 38.34 7.03
N ALA A 897 -1.78 39.37 7.76
CA ALA A 897 -0.93 40.08 8.71
C ALA A 897 -1.58 40.09 10.10
N LEU A 898 -0.81 39.73 11.12
CA LEU A 898 -1.27 39.65 12.50
C LEU A 898 -0.34 40.42 13.44
N PRO A 899 -0.83 41.43 14.19
CA PRO A 899 -0.02 42.09 15.21
C PRO A 899 0.46 41.08 16.27
N ILE A 900 1.77 41.00 16.49
CA ILE A 900 2.37 40.10 17.49
C ILE A 900 1.91 40.41 18.92
N ALA A 901 1.53 41.67 19.20
CA ALA A 901 0.94 42.04 20.47
C ALA A 901 -0.40 41.31 20.72
N SER A 902 -1.17 41.01 19.68
CA SER A 902 -2.42 40.23 19.78
C SER A 902 -2.18 38.77 20.14
N LEU A 903 -0.98 38.26 19.91
CA LEU A 903 -0.51 36.95 20.38
C LEU A 903 0.11 37.03 21.80
N GLY A 904 0.09 38.20 22.44
CA GLY A 904 0.73 38.44 23.75
C GLY A 904 2.25 38.44 23.69
N MET A 905 2.83 38.71 22.51
CA MET A 905 4.26 38.57 22.25
C MET A 905 4.93 39.90 21.90
N LYS A 906 6.24 39.95 22.16
CA LYS A 906 7.14 41.02 21.69
C LYS A 906 7.95 40.50 20.49
N PRO A 907 8.44 41.38 19.58
CA PRO A 907 9.23 40.95 18.42
C PRO A 907 10.43 40.07 18.80
N ALA A 908 11.06 40.35 19.95
CA ALA A 908 12.19 39.58 20.46
C ALA A 908 11.87 38.08 20.69
N ARG A 909 10.63 37.73 21.05
CA ARG A 909 10.21 36.33 21.23
C ARG A 909 10.19 35.55 19.90
N LEU A 910 9.92 36.21 18.77
CA LEU A 910 9.99 35.55 17.46
C LEU A 910 11.43 35.24 17.03
N ARG A 911 12.43 35.92 17.63
CA ARG A 911 13.85 35.62 17.42
C ARG A 911 14.31 34.41 18.24
N GLU A 912 13.58 34.04 19.30
CA GLU A 912 13.83 32.82 20.11
C GLU A 912 13.29 31.55 19.46
N GLY A 913 12.41 31.70 18.47
CA GLY A 913 11.82 30.61 17.70
C GLY A 913 10.41 30.24 18.14
N PHE A 914 9.58 29.83 17.18
CA PHE A 914 8.23 29.33 17.40
C PHE A 914 7.92 28.17 16.44
N ARG A 915 7.00 27.28 16.83
CA ARG A 915 6.52 26.21 15.98
C ARG A 915 5.44 26.72 15.06
N PHE A 916 5.54 26.36 13.79
CA PHE A 916 4.58 26.73 12.75
C PHE A 916 4.11 25.49 12.01
N ASN A 917 2.80 25.37 11.83
CA ASN A 917 2.21 24.37 10.96
C ASN A 917 1.21 25.04 10.02
N PHE A 918 0.97 24.42 8.88
CA PHE A 918 0.12 24.96 7.83
C PHE A 918 -0.56 23.84 7.08
N LEU A 919 -1.82 24.05 6.69
CA LEU A 919 -2.50 23.18 5.74
C LEU A 919 -3.40 23.97 4.79
N VAL A 920 -3.75 23.34 3.67
CA VAL A 920 -4.72 23.83 2.69
C VAL A 920 -5.83 22.79 2.55
N ASN A 921 -7.07 23.22 2.74
CA ASN A 921 -8.27 22.42 2.59
C ASN A 921 -8.75 22.45 1.15
N ASP A 922 -9.28 21.32 0.72
CA ASP A 922 -9.91 21.11 -0.58
C ASP A 922 -11.26 20.42 -0.36
N ASN A 923 -12.30 20.95 -1.01
CA ASN A 923 -13.68 20.49 -1.05
C ASN A 923 -14.25 20.57 -2.48
N ASP A 924 -13.51 20.12 -3.49
CA ASP A 924 -13.99 20.14 -4.88
C ASP A 924 -15.35 19.46 -5.10
N ASP A 925 -15.77 18.53 -4.23
CA ASP A 925 -17.04 17.81 -4.36
C ASP A 925 -18.24 18.61 -3.83
N GLY A 926 -18.00 19.63 -2.99
CA GLY A 926 -19.03 20.47 -2.37
C GLY A 926 -19.86 19.79 -1.29
N LEU A 927 -19.50 18.57 -0.88
CA LEU A 927 -20.21 17.76 0.11
C LEU A 927 -19.49 17.78 1.45
N THR A 928 -18.17 17.58 1.45
CA THR A 928 -17.34 17.55 2.67
C THR A 928 -15.87 17.76 2.30
N ARG A 929 -15.03 18.10 3.29
CA ARG A 929 -13.58 18.24 3.10
C ARG A 929 -13.00 16.96 2.47
N LYS A 930 -12.70 17.04 1.17
CA LYS A 930 -12.16 15.97 0.31
C LYS A 930 -10.81 15.50 0.83
N CYS A 931 -9.90 16.44 0.93
CA CYS A 931 -8.56 16.20 1.43
C CYS A 931 -7.97 17.52 1.98
N TYR A 932 -6.72 17.43 2.41
CA TYR A 932 -5.90 18.59 2.67
C TYR A 932 -4.43 18.27 2.50
N LEU A 933 -3.64 19.22 2.01
CA LEU A 933 -2.18 19.18 2.08
C LEU A 933 -1.73 19.84 3.37
N ARG A 934 -0.81 19.21 4.11
CA ARG A 934 -0.25 19.74 5.35
C ARG A 934 1.26 19.76 5.35
N LEU A 935 1.83 20.75 6.04
CA LEU A 935 3.26 20.89 6.26
C LEU A 935 3.83 19.80 7.18
N ALA A 936 3.15 19.54 8.29
CA ALA A 936 3.52 18.49 9.23
C ALA A 936 2.29 17.89 9.92
N PRO A 937 2.37 16.65 10.43
CA PRO A 937 1.30 16.07 11.26
C PRO A 937 0.96 16.96 12.46
N GLY A 938 -0.29 16.86 12.94
CA GLY A 938 -0.75 17.55 14.16
C GLY A 938 -1.97 18.45 13.95
N ILE A 939 -1.98 19.30 12.93
CA ILE A 939 -3.14 20.12 12.55
C ILE A 939 -4.11 19.31 11.65
N GLY A 940 -5.43 19.56 11.79
CA GLY A 940 -6.49 18.88 11.03
C GLY A 940 -6.87 17.47 11.50
N SER A 941 -6.20 16.93 12.53
CA SER A 941 -6.46 15.58 13.08
C SER A 941 -6.23 15.48 14.60
N ALA A 942 -4.96 15.51 15.04
CA ALA A 942 -4.55 15.22 16.42
C ALA A 942 -4.37 16.44 17.33
N GLN A 943 -4.53 17.65 16.80
CA GLN A 943 -4.37 18.95 17.46
C GLN A 943 -3.11 19.08 18.33
N THR A 944 -1.96 18.67 17.77
CA THR A 944 -0.63 18.82 18.40
C THR A 944 0.32 19.62 17.51
N MET A 945 1.34 20.24 18.12
CA MET A 945 2.42 20.94 17.43
C MET A 945 3.74 20.15 17.46
N ASP A 946 3.73 18.89 17.94
CA ASP A 946 4.94 18.12 18.21
C ASP A 946 5.80 17.87 16.96
N ALA A 947 5.19 17.64 15.80
CA ALA A 947 5.93 17.43 14.55
C ALA A 947 6.17 18.72 13.74
N SER A 948 5.67 19.87 14.22
CA SER A 948 5.66 21.13 13.47
C SER A 948 7.06 21.75 13.39
N PRO A 949 7.48 22.22 12.19
CA PRO A 949 8.75 22.91 12.01
C PRO A 949 8.90 24.10 12.96
N MET A 950 10.14 24.36 13.36
CA MET A 950 10.50 25.54 14.14
C MET A 950 10.99 26.66 13.21
N ILE A 951 10.54 27.88 13.47
CA ILE A 951 10.85 29.07 12.69
C ILE A 951 11.42 30.14 13.60
N ILE A 952 12.46 30.82 13.13
CA ILE A 952 13.00 32.05 13.72
C ILE A 952 12.77 33.18 12.72
N CYS A 953 12.16 34.29 13.15
CA CYS A 953 12.08 35.51 12.35
C CYS A 953 13.16 36.50 12.81
N LYS A 954 14.02 36.94 11.89
CA LYS A 954 15.11 37.91 12.15
C LYS A 954 14.75 39.33 11.74
#